data_AF-A0A355V1S0-F1
#
_entry.id   AF-A0A355V1S0-F1
#
_cell.length_a   1.000
_cell.length_b   1.000
_cell.length_c   1.000
_cell.angle_alpha   90.00
_cell.angle_beta   90.00
_cell.angle_gamma   90.00
#
_symmetry.space_group_name_H-M   'P 1'
#
loop_
_entity.id
_entity.type
_entity.pdbx_description
1 polymer ?
#
loop_
_entity_poly.entity_id
_entity_poly.type
_entity_poly.pdbx_seq_one_letter_code
_entity_poly.pdbx_strand_id
1 'polypeptide(L)'
;MLKHEELIIRMSFDQKLRLIISSKPYESSSVENYKFPVFSLSANPLAGATGAYQTLFPSDSTLCRTFDMPLIREVYRAVGNEAKADAENAYFNVSNNLNRENSSEDYFLSGNFAAQKIGGVASAGVLVNFESSPAEDEASFRESLKLFEGCVFGGAKPDSVLVHGIEEAEKLPPEYRFGGLLYGAASEIEEVARYLFYGCSLVFLKRDFSEELFTRLKTLTELYKKSEAEYSARKITLAEFDRRKRFGEILDERVVDRACDDVISVLLKLRAQTPASIDEALSSLDIERSALFDERLHDKLARLAAAEGVVLLKNKGGILPLDFKTKVAVIGEYAKNAEYQTELIKTTPTAVRLPFEVLNDFDIETVGYAHGYAKGQSGRSDLIASATELCTEADCALVYLCAAKGARELPEGQRELLAELASRKIKYIAVVSADGAIDMPFADQAAAILFTGRGGQSVHAAVADILTGEVCPSGKLAETFPAVLSEKKEYASIPAYASRDNVRFAFGHGLSYTSFEYRNLAVTENGVSFTAVNVGDCDGYAVPQMYISNDKATSSLKYRLLRGFKRVFIGKGDAVKVEIPFDAGTFRSYDKENGVFRVEGGAYEICIGESAADIRLKGEITLKEHVFGKAEVLREDVTDDIMPVGFTRTKEDEAIRKEKKKLSFGLRLFLALMLTLYYDGICGALLYVNIPEENFILCAVLGGLLAVGNVFAIIYIVLIAKRRRLQRKLHPKEVLGDMVERVAGFKEIAKISYEQPVPAPAPEIEEEQPEEEQPEAEVKAQYAAAFGDEEREAPVYEKKVSFAELCDNLRAYMLYKGVSVEASSVRALIAALTAGKAVYLNCANAEILPAFTSALNSYFGNFSYVTAHDNWAEPDDLLWVEEEEAFITSDFANTLNSACSTPDKNRVAVIAGVKGANLKKYFGDFILHSMYPTEERTLVLSDELTLTLPDNVTYVLVAAEGERELPPELSKAFIRVDVIASAAEGEHPETEAKNVTRAALSEMVSEARERCFLAEKSWKRLDELTEAVNASCAFRIGNKDVQALEKLTSVIIDCGGDESEALICAFTSKIVPLLKNTALYRGENGGATLSGMIEKLFGDEDITFIRKALNG
;
A
#
# COMPACT_ATOMS: atom_id res chain seq x y z
N MET A 1 7.05 -33.38 15.52
CA MET A 1 5.93 -33.50 16.48
C MET A 1 4.71 -32.90 15.80
N LEU A 2 3.52 -33.39 16.11
CA LEU A 2 2.29 -32.75 15.65
C LEU A 2 1.99 -31.56 16.58
N LYS A 3 1.34 -30.51 16.09
CA LYS A 3 0.97 -29.34 16.89
C LYS A 3 -0.20 -29.65 17.84
N HIS A 4 -1.14 -30.47 17.37
CA HIS A 4 -2.40 -30.81 18.04
C HIS A 4 -2.46 -32.29 18.45
N GLU A 5 -1.29 -32.88 18.77
CA GLU A 5 -1.09 -34.32 19.00
C GLU A 5 -2.10 -34.91 20.01
N GLU A 6 -2.37 -34.21 21.12
CA GLU A 6 -3.36 -34.61 22.12
C GLU A 6 -4.80 -34.72 21.59
N LEU A 7 -5.18 -33.88 20.62
CA LEU A 7 -6.52 -33.90 20.05
C LEU A 7 -6.66 -35.05 19.04
N ILE A 8 -5.63 -35.25 18.22
CA ILE A 8 -5.56 -36.30 17.19
C ILE A 8 -5.53 -37.69 17.85
N ILE A 9 -4.84 -37.86 18.98
CA ILE A 9 -4.85 -39.11 19.76
C ILE A 9 -6.24 -39.44 20.33
N ARG A 10 -7.09 -38.44 20.61
CA ARG A 10 -8.46 -38.62 21.11
C ARG A 10 -9.50 -38.86 20.00
N MET A 11 -9.13 -38.75 18.73
CA MET A 11 -10.01 -39.05 17.59
C MET A 11 -9.90 -40.52 17.19
N SER A 12 -11.04 -41.16 16.93
CA SER A 12 -11.06 -42.46 16.27
C SER A 12 -10.57 -42.32 14.82
N PHE A 13 -10.07 -43.40 14.20
CA PHE A 13 -9.63 -43.36 12.80
C PHE A 13 -10.76 -42.94 11.83
N ASP A 14 -12.03 -43.24 12.16
CA ASP A 14 -13.19 -42.77 11.39
C ASP A 14 -13.38 -41.25 11.50
N GLN A 15 -13.23 -40.71 12.72
CA GLN A 15 -13.31 -39.27 12.99
C GLN A 15 -12.17 -38.49 12.31
N LYS A 16 -10.95 -39.04 12.30
CA LYS A 16 -9.81 -38.49 11.56
C LYS A 16 -10.12 -38.39 10.06
N LEU A 17 -10.58 -39.49 9.45
CA LEU A 17 -10.95 -39.50 8.03
C LEU A 17 -12.10 -38.55 7.70
N ARG A 18 -13.14 -38.47 8.55
CA ARG A 18 -14.26 -37.52 8.37
C ARG A 18 -13.83 -36.06 8.44
N LEU A 19 -12.75 -35.72 9.15
CA LEU A 19 -12.24 -34.36 9.25
C LEU A 19 -11.46 -33.92 7.99
N ILE A 20 -10.75 -34.85 7.35
CA ILE A 20 -9.85 -34.58 6.20
C ILE A 20 -10.45 -35.01 4.84
N ILE A 21 -11.73 -35.37 4.80
CA ILE A 21 -12.46 -35.73 3.58
C ILE A 21 -13.77 -34.94 3.54
N SER A 22 -14.05 -34.32 2.39
CA SER A 22 -15.27 -33.53 2.21
C SER A 22 -16.50 -34.43 2.06
N SER A 23 -17.63 -34.00 2.64
CA SER A 23 -18.94 -34.67 2.51
C SER A 23 -19.77 -34.15 1.33
N LYS A 24 -19.36 -33.02 0.75
CA LYS A 24 -19.88 -32.41 -0.48
C LYS A 24 -18.70 -31.87 -1.31
N PRO A 25 -18.87 -31.51 -2.59
CA PRO A 25 -17.88 -30.71 -3.30
C PRO A 25 -17.61 -29.39 -2.55
N TYR A 26 -16.34 -29.05 -2.36
CA TYR A 26 -15.85 -27.76 -1.84
C TYR A 26 -16.26 -27.32 -0.42
N GLU A 27 -17.09 -28.08 0.30
CA GLU A 27 -17.50 -27.82 1.69
C GLU A 27 -16.78 -28.77 2.67
N SER A 28 -16.21 -28.24 3.76
CA SER A 28 -15.55 -29.06 4.80
C SER A 28 -16.56 -29.82 5.67
N SER A 29 -16.09 -30.84 6.40
CA SER A 29 -16.93 -31.69 7.26
C SER A 29 -16.67 -31.42 8.74
N SER A 30 -17.72 -31.31 9.55
CA SER A 30 -17.59 -31.34 11.02
C SER A 30 -17.67 -32.78 11.55
N VAL A 31 -17.24 -32.99 12.80
CA VAL A 31 -17.18 -34.32 13.43
C VAL A 31 -18.06 -34.31 14.68
N GLU A 32 -18.89 -35.34 14.86
CA GLU A 32 -19.99 -35.38 15.85
C GLU A 32 -19.62 -34.97 17.29
N ASN A 33 -18.39 -35.23 17.72
CA ASN A 33 -17.90 -34.91 19.07
C ASN A 33 -17.03 -33.64 19.16
N TYR A 34 -16.78 -32.93 18.04
CA TYR A 34 -15.85 -31.80 17.96
C TYR A 34 -16.47 -30.61 17.21
N LYS A 35 -16.68 -29.49 17.93
CA LYS A 35 -17.15 -28.23 17.36
C LYS A 35 -16.02 -27.49 16.61
N PHE A 36 -15.79 -27.89 15.37
CA PHE A 36 -15.03 -27.10 14.40
C PHE A 36 -15.97 -26.26 13.53
N PRO A 37 -15.52 -25.08 13.03
CA PRO A 37 -16.23 -24.39 11.97
C PRO A 37 -16.30 -25.23 10.69
N VAL A 38 -17.31 -25.00 9.87
CA VAL A 38 -17.36 -25.49 8.49
C VAL A 38 -17.06 -24.32 7.56
N PHE A 39 -16.17 -24.53 6.60
CA PHE A 39 -15.87 -23.57 5.54
C PHE A 39 -16.24 -24.16 4.18
N SER A 40 -16.56 -23.28 3.22
CA SER A 40 -16.88 -23.65 1.85
C SER A 40 -16.07 -22.80 0.89
N LEU A 41 -15.35 -23.45 -0.02
CA LEU A 41 -14.52 -22.77 -1.01
C LEU A 41 -15.40 -22.14 -2.09
N SER A 42 -15.39 -20.80 -2.22
CA SER A 42 -16.17 -20.08 -3.22
C SER A 42 -15.32 -19.09 -4.03
N ALA A 43 -15.54 -19.07 -5.35
CA ALA A 43 -14.93 -18.08 -6.27
C ALA A 43 -15.46 -16.64 -6.07
N ASN A 44 -16.44 -16.45 -5.18
CA ASN A 44 -16.81 -15.17 -4.59
C ASN A 44 -17.40 -15.45 -3.18
N PRO A 45 -16.80 -14.96 -2.08
CA PRO A 45 -17.25 -15.30 -0.73
C PRO A 45 -18.63 -14.69 -0.42
N LEU A 46 -19.01 -13.62 -1.10
CA LEU A 46 -20.30 -12.93 -0.98
C LEU A 46 -21.43 -13.64 -1.75
N ALA A 47 -21.13 -14.64 -2.58
CA ALA A 47 -22.11 -15.26 -3.49
C ALA A 47 -23.23 -16.07 -2.81
N GLY A 48 -23.13 -16.31 -1.50
CA GLY A 48 -24.20 -16.91 -0.69
C GLY A 48 -25.19 -15.91 -0.09
N ALA A 49 -24.85 -14.61 -0.06
CA ALA A 49 -25.63 -13.58 0.62
C ALA A 49 -26.75 -12.99 -0.27
N THR A 50 -27.60 -13.85 -0.82
CA THR A 50 -28.77 -13.44 -1.62
C THR A 50 -29.70 -12.55 -0.80
N GLY A 51 -29.76 -11.26 -1.16
CA GLY A 51 -30.60 -10.23 -0.50
C GLY A 51 -29.81 -9.19 0.31
N ALA A 52 -28.49 -9.36 0.48
CA ALA A 52 -27.63 -8.33 1.08
C ALA A 52 -27.36 -7.16 0.11
N TYR A 53 -27.08 -5.99 0.69
CA TYR A 53 -26.47 -4.85 0.00
C TYR A 53 -24.94 -4.96 0.11
N GLN A 54 -24.24 -4.83 -1.01
CA GLN A 54 -22.77 -4.97 -1.12
C GLN A 54 -22.19 -3.89 -2.03
N THR A 55 -20.91 -3.56 -1.93
CA THR A 55 -20.28 -2.63 -2.87
C THR A 55 -19.88 -3.35 -4.15
N LEU A 56 -20.51 -2.97 -5.25
CA LEU A 56 -20.13 -3.46 -6.56
C LEU A 56 -18.89 -2.70 -7.06
N PHE A 57 -17.72 -3.21 -6.70
CA PHE A 57 -16.44 -2.77 -7.28
C PHE A 57 -16.34 -3.10 -8.79
N PRO A 58 -15.41 -2.45 -9.53
CA PRO A 58 -15.10 -2.85 -10.90
C PRO A 58 -14.72 -4.33 -11.02
N SER A 59 -15.05 -4.96 -12.16
CA SER A 59 -14.61 -6.35 -12.42
C SER A 59 -13.10 -6.48 -12.40
N ASP A 60 -12.60 -7.68 -12.12
CA ASP A 60 -11.17 -8.02 -12.20
C ASP A 60 -10.50 -7.54 -13.51
N SER A 61 -11.16 -7.75 -14.66
CA SER A 61 -10.69 -7.27 -15.97
C SER A 61 -10.63 -5.74 -16.09
N THR A 62 -11.41 -5.00 -15.30
CA THR A 62 -11.41 -3.53 -15.24
C THR A 62 -10.40 -3.01 -14.21
N LEU A 63 -10.29 -3.64 -13.05
CA LEU A 63 -9.24 -3.38 -12.06
C LEU A 63 -7.84 -3.60 -12.65
N CYS A 64 -7.66 -4.65 -13.45
CA CYS A 64 -6.41 -4.95 -14.15
C CYS A 64 -6.02 -3.85 -15.17
N ARG A 65 -6.98 -3.04 -15.66
CA ARG A 65 -6.75 -1.91 -16.58
C ARG A 65 -6.18 -0.67 -15.88
N THR A 66 -6.18 -0.60 -14.54
CA THR A 66 -5.52 0.50 -13.79
C THR A 66 -3.99 0.45 -13.90
N PHE A 67 -3.43 -0.77 -13.98
CA PHE A 67 -2.02 -1.09 -13.71
C PHE A 67 -1.52 -0.61 -12.32
N ASP A 68 -2.44 -0.30 -11.40
CA ASP A 68 -2.15 0.13 -10.02
C ASP A 68 -2.31 -1.04 -9.03
N MET A 69 -1.18 -1.68 -8.73
CA MET A 69 -1.12 -2.84 -7.86
C MET A 69 -1.51 -2.54 -6.40
N PRO A 70 -1.11 -1.40 -5.79
CA PRO A 70 -1.66 -0.96 -4.50
C PRO A 70 -3.19 -0.81 -4.49
N LEU A 71 -3.78 -0.11 -5.46
CA LEU A 71 -5.23 0.12 -5.54
C LEU A 71 -6.01 -1.19 -5.68
N ILE A 72 -5.52 -2.14 -6.49
CA ILE A 72 -6.07 -3.50 -6.58
C ILE A 72 -6.07 -4.17 -5.19
N ARG A 73 -4.98 -4.04 -4.42
CA ARG A 73 -4.87 -4.64 -3.08
C ARG A 73 -5.87 -4.04 -2.09
N GLU A 74 -6.06 -2.72 -2.12
CA GLU A 74 -7.02 -2.02 -1.25
C GLU A 74 -8.47 -2.37 -1.60
N VAL A 75 -8.82 -2.43 -2.90
CA VAL A 75 -10.14 -2.92 -3.36
C VAL A 75 -10.40 -4.33 -2.84
N TYR A 76 -9.43 -5.24 -2.92
CA TYR A 76 -9.62 -6.60 -2.42
C TYR A 76 -9.55 -6.72 -0.89
N ARG A 77 -8.95 -5.77 -0.15
CA ARG A 77 -9.15 -5.68 1.30
C ARG A 77 -10.58 -5.28 1.63
N ALA A 78 -11.16 -4.31 0.93
CA ALA A 78 -12.55 -3.91 1.10
C ALA A 78 -13.53 -5.07 0.82
N VAL A 79 -13.33 -5.82 -0.26
CA VAL A 79 -14.08 -7.06 -0.56
C VAL A 79 -13.89 -8.12 0.54
N GLY A 80 -12.70 -8.24 1.12
CA GLY A 80 -12.43 -9.13 2.26
C GLY A 80 -13.18 -8.71 3.53
N ASN A 81 -13.30 -7.40 3.79
CA ASN A 81 -14.06 -6.87 4.92
C ASN A 81 -15.56 -7.15 4.78
N GLU A 82 -16.16 -6.89 3.61
CA GLU A 82 -17.56 -7.24 3.31
C GLU A 82 -17.79 -8.76 3.45
N ALA A 83 -16.89 -9.58 2.90
CA ALA A 83 -16.98 -11.03 2.99
C ALA A 83 -17.05 -11.55 4.44
N LYS A 84 -16.32 -10.89 5.34
CA LYS A 84 -16.26 -11.21 6.77
C LYS A 84 -17.46 -10.68 7.56
N ALA A 85 -18.13 -9.63 7.08
CA ALA A 85 -19.39 -9.15 7.64
C ALA A 85 -20.58 -10.08 7.29
N ASP A 86 -20.59 -10.64 6.08
CA ASP A 86 -21.66 -11.52 5.60
C ASP A 86 -21.52 -13.00 6.04
N ALA A 87 -20.30 -13.53 6.17
CA ALA A 87 -20.07 -14.97 6.41
C ALA A 87 -19.21 -15.27 7.66
N GLU A 88 -19.71 -16.15 8.54
CA GLU A 88 -19.03 -16.59 9.78
C GLU A 88 -17.63 -17.19 9.54
N ASN A 89 -17.44 -17.86 8.39
CA ASN A 89 -16.18 -18.49 7.98
C ASN A 89 -15.90 -18.19 6.50
N ALA A 90 -15.58 -16.94 6.20
CA ALA A 90 -15.26 -16.49 4.85
C ALA A 90 -14.00 -17.20 4.29
N TYR A 91 -14.15 -17.84 3.13
CA TYR A 91 -13.07 -18.53 2.43
C TYR A 91 -13.19 -18.31 0.91
N PHE A 92 -12.12 -17.81 0.29
CA PHE A 92 -12.10 -17.36 -1.10
C PHE A 92 -11.26 -18.26 -2.02
N ASN A 93 -11.75 -18.55 -3.24
CA ASN A 93 -10.96 -19.14 -4.32
C ASN A 93 -10.47 -18.07 -5.31
N VAL A 94 -9.16 -18.06 -5.56
CA VAL A 94 -8.55 -17.36 -6.70
C VAL A 94 -8.14 -18.40 -7.74
N SER A 95 -8.87 -18.41 -8.87
CA SER A 95 -8.63 -19.35 -9.96
C SER A 95 -7.46 -18.90 -10.84
N ASN A 96 -6.53 -19.80 -11.17
CA ASN A 96 -5.46 -19.51 -12.15
C ASN A 96 -5.91 -19.57 -13.62
N ASN A 97 -7.19 -19.84 -13.88
CA ASN A 97 -7.73 -19.98 -15.24
C ASN A 97 -7.80 -18.65 -15.99
N LEU A 98 -7.41 -18.66 -17.27
CA LEU A 98 -7.33 -17.47 -18.14
C LEU A 98 -8.57 -17.27 -19.03
N ASN A 99 -9.76 -17.61 -18.52
CA ASN A 99 -11.00 -17.19 -19.19
C ASN A 99 -10.94 -15.66 -19.36
N ARG A 100 -11.29 -15.14 -20.55
CA ARG A 100 -11.16 -13.69 -20.85
C ARG A 100 -11.95 -12.76 -19.91
N GLU A 101 -12.88 -13.32 -19.14
CA GLU A 101 -13.62 -12.60 -18.09
C GLU A 101 -12.77 -12.30 -16.84
N ASN A 102 -11.57 -12.90 -16.68
CA ASN A 102 -10.86 -12.97 -15.40
C ASN A 102 -9.82 -11.88 -15.12
N SER A 103 -9.00 -11.38 -16.06
CA SER A 103 -8.11 -10.22 -15.80
C SER A 103 -7.40 -9.68 -17.05
N SER A 104 -6.49 -10.45 -17.65
CA SER A 104 -5.65 -10.01 -18.79
C SER A 104 -5.32 -11.16 -19.77
N GLU A 105 -4.89 -10.82 -20.99
CA GLU A 105 -4.26 -11.79 -21.91
C GLU A 105 -2.77 -12.05 -21.60
N ASP A 106 -2.18 -11.28 -20.68
CA ASP A 106 -0.78 -11.40 -20.28
C ASP A 106 -0.63 -12.08 -18.91
N TYR A 107 0.25 -13.07 -18.82
CA TYR A 107 0.44 -13.88 -17.61
C TYR A 107 1.25 -13.17 -16.52
N PHE A 108 2.15 -12.25 -16.89
CA PHE A 108 2.92 -11.46 -15.91
C PHE A 108 2.00 -10.43 -15.25
N LEU A 109 1.19 -9.71 -16.04
CA LEU A 109 0.18 -8.79 -15.50
C LEU A 109 -0.88 -9.54 -14.68
N SER A 110 -1.42 -10.65 -15.21
CA SER A 110 -2.40 -11.48 -14.49
C SER A 110 -1.85 -12.04 -13.17
N GLY A 111 -0.57 -12.45 -13.15
CA GLY A 111 0.08 -13.00 -11.96
C GLY A 111 0.30 -11.95 -10.87
N ASN A 112 0.74 -10.75 -11.26
CA ASN A 112 0.84 -9.60 -10.35
C ASN A 112 -0.54 -9.19 -9.81
N PHE A 113 -1.55 -9.11 -10.69
CA PHE A 113 -2.95 -8.84 -10.30
C PHE A 113 -3.47 -9.87 -9.28
N ALA A 114 -3.28 -11.17 -9.55
CA ALA A 114 -3.69 -12.24 -8.66
C ALA A 114 -2.96 -12.19 -7.31
N ALA A 115 -1.68 -11.81 -7.29
CA ALA A 115 -0.93 -11.62 -6.06
C ALA A 115 -1.54 -10.51 -5.18
N GLN A 116 -1.87 -9.34 -5.75
CA GLN A 116 -2.52 -8.25 -4.99
C GLN A 116 -3.94 -8.61 -4.55
N LYS A 117 -4.68 -9.36 -5.37
CA LYS A 117 -6.00 -9.89 -5.02
C LYS A 117 -5.96 -10.81 -3.80
N ILE A 118 -5.03 -11.77 -3.79
CA ILE A 118 -4.81 -12.69 -2.65
C ILE A 118 -4.34 -11.90 -1.43
N GLY A 119 -3.30 -11.07 -1.57
CA GLY A 119 -2.71 -10.27 -0.50
C GLY A 119 -3.60 -9.14 0.05
N GLY A 120 -4.65 -8.76 -0.67
CA GLY A 120 -5.73 -7.87 -0.24
C GLY A 120 -6.73 -8.61 0.64
N VAL A 121 -7.39 -9.65 0.12
CA VAL A 121 -8.39 -10.45 0.87
C VAL A 121 -7.78 -11.07 2.13
N ALA A 122 -6.57 -11.62 2.05
CA ALA A 122 -5.86 -12.20 3.19
C ALA A 122 -5.60 -11.16 4.31
N SER A 123 -5.41 -9.88 3.96
CA SER A 123 -5.18 -8.80 4.94
C SER A 123 -6.43 -8.42 5.76
N ALA A 124 -7.64 -8.79 5.31
CA ALA A 124 -8.88 -8.69 6.10
C ALA A 124 -9.05 -9.85 7.13
N GLY A 125 -8.17 -10.86 7.07
CA GLY A 125 -8.33 -12.12 7.80
C GLY A 125 -9.34 -13.08 7.17
N VAL A 126 -9.52 -13.02 5.85
CA VAL A 126 -10.28 -13.99 5.05
C VAL A 126 -9.28 -14.92 4.36
N LEU A 127 -9.43 -16.24 4.53
CA LEU A 127 -8.49 -17.19 3.94
C LEU A 127 -8.68 -17.32 2.42
N VAL A 128 -7.57 -17.56 1.72
CA VAL A 128 -7.54 -17.62 0.25
C VAL A 128 -6.86 -18.91 -0.24
N ASN A 129 -7.60 -19.64 -1.07
CA ASN A 129 -7.13 -20.82 -1.80
C ASN A 129 -6.79 -20.45 -3.23
N PHE A 130 -5.62 -20.89 -3.68
CA PHE A 130 -5.20 -20.79 -5.08
C PHE A 130 -5.58 -22.07 -5.84
N GLU A 131 -6.44 -21.98 -6.86
CA GLU A 131 -6.78 -23.14 -7.70
C GLU A 131 -5.69 -23.39 -8.74
N SER A 132 -5.07 -24.57 -8.71
CA SER A 132 -4.11 -25.03 -9.72
C SER A 132 -4.83 -25.83 -10.82
N SER A 133 -5.19 -25.15 -11.91
CA SER A 133 -5.79 -25.78 -13.10
C SER A 133 -4.82 -26.75 -13.81
N PRO A 134 -5.29 -27.91 -14.32
CA PRO A 134 -4.47 -28.87 -15.05
C PRO A 134 -4.05 -28.33 -16.41
N ALA A 135 -2.74 -28.11 -16.58
CA ALA A 135 -2.20 -27.59 -17.83
C ALA A 135 -2.24 -28.61 -18.99
N GLU A 136 -3.01 -28.30 -20.03
CA GLU A 136 -2.93 -28.94 -21.34
C GLU A 136 -1.49 -28.91 -21.90
N ASP A 137 -1.15 -29.82 -22.82
CA ASP A 137 0.24 -30.27 -22.98
C ASP A 137 1.19 -29.33 -23.75
N GLU A 138 0.82 -28.08 -24.01
CA GLU A 138 1.67 -27.14 -24.75
C GLU A 138 2.79 -26.54 -23.87
N ALA A 139 4.01 -26.49 -24.40
CA ALA A 139 5.22 -26.07 -23.66
C ALA A 139 5.14 -24.62 -23.17
N SER A 140 4.71 -23.74 -24.06
CA SER A 140 4.63 -22.28 -23.92
C SER A 140 3.44 -21.83 -23.06
N PHE A 141 2.33 -22.59 -23.07
CA PHE A 141 1.27 -22.45 -22.07
C PHE A 141 1.80 -22.75 -20.66
N ARG A 142 2.56 -23.84 -20.48
CA ARG A 142 3.18 -24.20 -19.19
C ARG A 142 4.26 -23.23 -18.73
N GLU A 143 5.08 -22.71 -19.65
CA GLU A 143 6.04 -21.64 -19.38
C GLU A 143 5.34 -20.40 -18.82
N SER A 144 4.28 -19.96 -19.48
CA SER A 144 3.51 -18.77 -19.09
C SER A 144 2.74 -18.98 -17.79
N LEU A 145 2.13 -20.15 -17.59
CA LEU A 145 1.48 -20.54 -16.34
C LEU A 145 2.46 -20.53 -15.16
N LYS A 146 3.70 -21.00 -15.36
CA LYS A 146 4.74 -20.95 -14.34
C LYS A 146 5.25 -19.55 -14.03
N LEU A 147 5.16 -18.60 -14.96
CA LEU A 147 5.39 -17.18 -14.67
C LEU A 147 4.27 -16.60 -13.80
N PHE A 148 3.01 -16.89 -14.12
CA PHE A 148 1.84 -16.50 -13.34
C PHE A 148 1.90 -17.05 -11.91
N GLU A 149 2.15 -18.36 -11.74
CA GLU A 149 2.37 -19.00 -10.45
C GLU A 149 3.51 -18.35 -9.67
N GLY A 150 4.66 -18.08 -10.30
CA GLY A 150 5.80 -17.44 -9.65
C GLY A 150 5.48 -16.04 -9.11
N CYS A 151 4.72 -15.23 -9.86
CA CYS A 151 4.25 -13.92 -9.40
C CYS A 151 3.32 -14.04 -8.18
N VAL A 152 2.40 -15.00 -8.21
CA VAL A 152 1.45 -15.25 -7.10
C VAL A 152 2.15 -15.75 -5.84
N PHE A 153 2.99 -16.77 -5.96
CA PHE A 153 3.66 -17.38 -4.81
C PHE A 153 4.69 -16.42 -4.20
N GLY A 154 5.49 -15.72 -5.02
CA GLY A 154 6.43 -14.71 -4.52
C GLY A 154 5.74 -13.51 -3.87
N GLY A 155 4.68 -12.97 -4.50
CA GLY A 155 4.03 -11.73 -4.07
C GLY A 155 2.97 -11.89 -2.97
N ALA A 156 2.36 -13.07 -2.80
CA ALA A 156 1.20 -13.23 -1.92
C ALA A 156 1.21 -14.46 -0.99
N LYS A 157 2.07 -15.46 -1.23
CA LYS A 157 2.28 -16.65 -0.38
C LYS A 157 0.96 -17.23 0.21
N PRO A 158 -0.03 -17.63 -0.65
CA PRO A 158 -1.38 -18.05 -0.24
C PRO A 158 -1.41 -19.18 0.81
N ASP A 159 -2.41 -19.16 1.71
CA ASP A 159 -2.60 -20.14 2.77
C ASP A 159 -2.84 -21.58 2.26
N SER A 160 -3.43 -21.74 1.07
CA SER A 160 -3.64 -23.06 0.46
C SER A 160 -3.53 -23.10 -1.06
N VAL A 161 -3.30 -24.32 -1.58
CA VAL A 161 -3.36 -24.63 -3.01
C VAL A 161 -4.25 -25.86 -3.25
N LEU A 162 -5.20 -25.73 -4.18
CA LEU A 162 -6.06 -26.82 -4.65
C LEU A 162 -5.48 -27.45 -5.91
N VAL A 163 -5.13 -28.73 -5.85
CA VAL A 163 -4.69 -29.55 -6.98
C VAL A 163 -5.80 -30.48 -7.48
N HIS A 164 -5.88 -30.62 -8.80
CA HIS A 164 -6.88 -31.44 -9.48
C HIS A 164 -6.33 -32.78 -9.97
N GLY A 165 -5.00 -32.93 -10.01
CA GLY A 165 -4.28 -34.15 -10.38
C GLY A 165 -3.11 -34.50 -9.45
N ILE A 166 -2.86 -35.80 -9.27
CA ILE A 166 -1.76 -36.32 -8.43
C ILE A 166 -0.38 -35.88 -8.92
N GLU A 167 -0.19 -35.78 -10.25
CA GLU A 167 1.07 -35.29 -10.79
C GLU A 167 1.34 -33.81 -10.48
N GLU A 168 0.32 -33.01 -10.17
CA GLU A 168 0.49 -31.60 -9.77
C GLU A 168 1.04 -31.55 -8.34
N ALA A 169 0.51 -32.38 -7.43
CA ALA A 169 1.04 -32.55 -6.09
C ALA A 169 2.52 -32.99 -6.10
N GLU A 170 2.96 -33.80 -7.07
CA GLU A 170 4.40 -34.13 -7.28
C GLU A 170 5.24 -32.95 -7.79
N LYS A 171 4.63 -31.94 -8.43
CA LYS A 171 5.31 -30.79 -9.06
C LYS A 171 5.32 -29.50 -8.20
N LEU A 172 4.59 -29.44 -7.07
CA LEU A 172 4.52 -28.26 -6.21
C LEU A 172 5.77 -28.01 -5.33
N PRO A 173 6.06 -26.74 -4.95
CA PRO A 173 7.22 -26.38 -4.13
C PRO A 173 7.26 -27.01 -2.72
N PRO A 174 8.44 -27.24 -2.13
CA PRO A 174 8.59 -27.84 -0.80
C PRO A 174 7.94 -27.06 0.35
N GLU A 175 7.91 -25.74 0.28
CA GLU A 175 7.24 -24.86 1.25
C GLU A 175 5.75 -25.22 1.44
N TYR A 176 5.00 -25.44 0.35
CA TYR A 176 3.62 -25.91 0.41
C TYR A 176 3.48 -27.32 1.03
N ARG A 177 4.52 -28.16 0.94
CA ARG A 177 4.54 -29.51 1.55
C ARG A 177 4.88 -29.51 3.05
N PHE A 178 5.25 -28.37 3.63
CA PHE A 178 5.67 -28.26 5.03
C PHE A 178 5.08 -27.05 5.79
N GLY A 179 4.30 -26.17 5.14
CA GLY A 179 3.73 -24.97 5.78
C GLY A 179 2.37 -24.46 5.29
N GLY A 180 1.89 -24.87 4.12
CA GLY A 180 0.58 -24.49 3.56
C GLY A 180 -0.41 -25.65 3.51
N LEU A 181 -1.70 -25.37 3.34
CA LEU A 181 -2.69 -26.43 3.09
C LEU A 181 -2.66 -26.88 1.63
N LEU A 182 -2.62 -28.19 1.42
CA LEU A 182 -2.76 -28.81 0.10
C LEU A 182 -4.11 -29.51 0.01
N TYR A 183 -4.93 -29.13 -0.98
CA TYR A 183 -6.24 -29.73 -1.22
C TYR A 183 -6.21 -30.63 -2.45
N GLY A 184 -6.58 -31.91 -2.31
CA GLY A 184 -6.76 -32.82 -3.45
C GLY A 184 -8.22 -32.88 -3.90
N ALA A 185 -8.49 -33.04 -5.20
CA ALA A 185 -9.85 -33.22 -5.72
C ALA A 185 -10.02 -34.59 -6.40
N ALA A 186 -10.55 -35.58 -5.67
CA ALA A 186 -10.60 -36.98 -6.05
C ALA A 186 -11.87 -37.37 -6.83
N SER A 187 -11.66 -38.06 -7.96
CA SER A 187 -12.66 -38.76 -8.77
C SER A 187 -12.75 -40.26 -8.42
N GLU A 188 -11.72 -40.86 -7.82
CA GLU A 188 -11.69 -42.29 -7.43
C GLU A 188 -11.20 -42.52 -5.98
N ILE A 189 -11.56 -43.64 -5.35
CA ILE A 189 -11.18 -43.92 -3.94
C ILE A 189 -9.65 -44.03 -3.78
N GLU A 190 -8.99 -44.74 -4.70
CA GLU A 190 -7.54 -44.86 -4.77
C GLU A 190 -6.82 -43.52 -5.03
N GLU A 191 -7.52 -42.45 -5.42
CA GLU A 191 -6.93 -41.10 -5.47
C GLU A 191 -6.85 -40.47 -4.09
N VAL A 192 -7.81 -40.72 -3.18
CA VAL A 192 -7.78 -40.17 -1.80
C VAL A 192 -6.52 -40.63 -1.07
N ALA A 193 -6.22 -41.94 -1.10
CA ALA A 193 -5.01 -42.49 -0.48
C ALA A 193 -3.71 -41.95 -1.11
N ARG A 194 -3.72 -41.66 -2.43
CA ARG A 194 -2.57 -41.07 -3.13
C ARG A 194 -2.39 -39.59 -2.78
N TYR A 195 -3.44 -38.77 -2.81
CA TYR A 195 -3.37 -37.36 -2.44
C TYR A 195 -2.83 -37.18 -1.02
N LEU A 196 -3.33 -37.95 -0.06
CA LEU A 196 -2.79 -37.98 1.30
C LEU A 196 -1.29 -38.31 1.31
N PHE A 197 -0.85 -39.36 0.59
CA PHE A 197 0.56 -39.73 0.49
C PHE A 197 1.47 -38.62 -0.09
N TYR A 198 0.98 -37.84 -1.06
CA TYR A 198 1.72 -36.70 -1.63
C TYR A 198 1.65 -35.40 -0.80
N GLY A 199 0.94 -35.43 0.34
CA GLY A 199 0.90 -34.34 1.31
C GLY A 199 -0.35 -33.47 1.27
N CYS A 200 -1.43 -33.87 0.57
CA CYS A 200 -2.70 -33.18 0.70
C CYS A 200 -3.29 -33.36 2.10
N SER A 201 -3.63 -32.26 2.75
CA SER A 201 -4.18 -32.21 4.11
C SER A 201 -5.71 -32.41 4.15
N LEU A 202 -6.42 -32.07 3.08
CA LEU A 202 -7.87 -32.31 2.90
C LEU A 202 -8.13 -32.78 1.46
N VAL A 203 -9.06 -33.72 1.30
CA VAL A 203 -9.45 -34.25 -0.02
C VAL A 203 -10.94 -34.02 -0.29
N PHE A 204 -11.23 -33.25 -1.33
CA PHE A 204 -12.57 -33.03 -1.85
C PHE A 204 -13.02 -34.20 -2.74
N LEU A 205 -14.24 -34.66 -2.54
CA LEU A 205 -14.86 -35.72 -3.35
C LEU A 205 -15.64 -35.11 -4.52
N LYS A 206 -15.27 -35.45 -5.76
CA LYS A 206 -15.95 -34.99 -7.00
C LYS A 206 -17.29 -35.70 -7.28
N ARG A 207 -17.60 -36.76 -6.53
CA ARG A 207 -18.85 -37.52 -6.53
C ARG A 207 -19.10 -38.09 -5.14
N ASP A 208 -20.32 -38.51 -4.84
CA ASP A 208 -20.60 -39.23 -3.59
C ASP A 208 -19.91 -40.60 -3.58
N PHE A 209 -19.17 -40.87 -2.51
CA PHE A 209 -18.63 -42.19 -2.18
C PHE A 209 -19.15 -42.55 -0.79
N SER A 210 -20.05 -43.54 -0.74
CA SER A 210 -20.73 -43.96 0.48
C SER A 210 -19.81 -44.69 1.47
N GLU A 211 -20.39 -45.38 2.47
CA GLU A 211 -19.72 -46.18 3.51
C GLU A 211 -18.56 -47.10 3.03
N GLU A 212 -18.51 -47.45 1.74
CA GLU A 212 -17.39 -48.15 1.12
C GLU A 212 -16.05 -47.39 1.22
N LEU A 213 -16.05 -46.05 1.15
CA LEU A 213 -14.83 -45.23 1.21
C LEU A 213 -14.07 -45.40 2.52
N PHE A 214 -14.74 -45.18 3.65
CA PHE A 214 -14.12 -45.32 4.98
C PHE A 214 -13.70 -46.77 5.26
N THR A 215 -14.46 -47.73 4.76
CA THR A 215 -14.14 -49.17 4.84
C THR A 215 -12.87 -49.52 4.05
N ARG A 216 -12.76 -49.01 2.81
CA ARG A 216 -11.59 -49.19 1.94
C ARG A 216 -10.33 -48.58 2.55
N LEU A 217 -10.40 -47.35 3.05
CA LEU A 217 -9.27 -46.66 3.66
C LEU A 217 -8.76 -47.36 4.93
N LYS A 218 -9.64 -47.95 5.75
CA LYS A 218 -9.26 -48.83 6.88
C LYS A 218 -8.51 -50.07 6.42
N THR A 219 -8.96 -50.71 5.33
CA THR A 219 -8.22 -51.86 4.74
C THR A 219 -6.82 -51.45 4.26
N LEU A 220 -6.64 -50.26 3.71
CA LEU A 220 -5.33 -49.77 3.24
C LEU A 220 -4.34 -49.52 4.40
N THR A 221 -4.80 -49.11 5.60
CA THR A 221 -3.92 -48.96 6.78
C THR A 221 -3.57 -50.29 7.45
N GLU A 222 -4.44 -51.30 7.38
CA GLU A 222 -4.10 -52.69 7.76
C GLU A 222 -3.05 -53.30 6.81
N LEU A 223 -3.24 -53.12 5.49
CA LEU A 223 -2.29 -53.57 4.47
C LEU A 223 -0.93 -52.84 4.57
N TYR A 224 -0.92 -51.60 5.05
CA TYR A 224 0.31 -50.88 5.40
C TYR A 224 1.07 -51.57 6.52
N LYS A 225 0.42 -51.82 7.67
CA LYS A 225 1.04 -52.46 8.84
C LYS A 225 1.59 -53.86 8.50
N LYS A 226 0.89 -54.60 7.63
CA LYS A 226 1.38 -55.84 7.03
C LYS A 226 2.62 -55.64 6.13
N SER A 227 2.59 -54.64 5.24
CA SER A 227 3.70 -54.36 4.31
C SER A 227 4.95 -53.81 5.02
N GLU A 228 4.79 -53.03 6.09
CA GLU A 228 5.90 -52.53 6.93
C GLU A 228 6.58 -53.70 7.68
N ALA A 229 5.82 -54.70 8.12
CA ALA A 229 6.34 -55.95 8.67
C ALA A 229 7.01 -56.85 7.60
N GLU A 230 6.45 -56.92 6.38
CA GLU A 230 7.09 -57.60 5.24
C GLU A 230 8.43 -56.95 4.86
N TYR A 231 8.49 -55.62 4.83
CA TYR A 231 9.71 -54.85 4.56
C TYR A 231 10.76 -55.02 5.66
N SER A 232 10.34 -54.90 6.93
CA SER A 232 11.22 -55.10 8.10
C SER A 232 11.80 -56.53 8.15
N ALA A 233 11.02 -57.53 7.73
CA ALA A 233 11.45 -58.92 7.57
C ALA A 233 12.22 -59.19 6.26
N ARG A 234 12.54 -58.15 5.46
CA ARG A 234 13.24 -58.20 4.17
C ARG A 234 12.56 -59.09 3.11
N LYS A 235 11.24 -59.28 3.20
CA LYS A 235 10.43 -60.04 2.22
C LYS A 235 10.08 -59.23 0.97
N ILE A 236 10.03 -57.91 1.10
CA ILE A 236 9.86 -56.96 -0.01
C ILE A 236 11.00 -55.94 0.01
N THR A 237 11.29 -55.33 -1.14
CA THR A 237 12.30 -54.27 -1.24
C THR A 237 11.74 -52.91 -0.84
N LEU A 238 12.61 -51.95 -0.52
CA LEU A 238 12.20 -50.56 -0.30
C LEU A 238 11.46 -49.99 -1.53
N ALA A 239 11.96 -50.29 -2.74
CA ALA A 239 11.34 -49.85 -3.99
C ALA A 239 9.90 -50.38 -4.18
N GLU A 240 9.61 -51.62 -3.76
CA GLU A 240 8.26 -52.20 -3.76
C GLU A 240 7.38 -51.58 -2.65
N PHE A 241 7.92 -51.35 -1.46
CA PHE A 241 7.19 -50.66 -0.39
C PHE A 241 6.84 -49.20 -0.77
N ASP A 242 7.76 -48.50 -1.41
CA ASP A 242 7.56 -47.15 -1.96
C ASP A 242 6.68 -47.14 -3.22
N ARG A 243 6.63 -48.25 -3.98
CA ARG A 243 5.64 -48.43 -5.05
C ARG A 243 4.23 -48.51 -4.46
N ARG A 244 3.98 -49.42 -3.51
CA ARG A 244 2.66 -49.61 -2.90
C ARG A 244 2.07 -48.31 -2.35
N LYS A 245 2.88 -47.49 -1.66
CA LYS A 245 2.47 -46.16 -1.17
C LYS A 245 2.10 -45.20 -2.31
N ARG A 246 2.98 -45.02 -3.31
CA ARG A 246 2.76 -44.10 -4.45
C ARG A 246 1.53 -44.44 -5.30
N PHE A 247 1.17 -45.72 -5.39
CA PHE A 247 -0.02 -46.19 -6.11
C PHE A 247 -1.29 -46.27 -5.26
N GLY A 248 -1.24 -45.91 -3.96
CA GLY A 248 -2.41 -45.97 -3.07
C GLY A 248 -2.80 -47.40 -2.65
N GLU A 249 -1.92 -48.38 -2.86
CA GLU A 249 -2.16 -49.79 -2.50
C GLU A 249 -2.05 -50.04 -0.98
N ILE A 250 -1.41 -49.11 -0.25
CA ILE A 250 -1.34 -49.03 1.23
C ILE A 250 -1.35 -47.56 1.69
N LEU A 251 -1.85 -47.30 2.89
CA LEU A 251 -1.93 -45.95 3.50
C LEU A 251 -1.24 -45.92 4.87
N ASP A 252 -0.37 -44.94 5.12
CA ASP A 252 0.27 -44.76 6.43
C ASP A 252 -0.66 -43.96 7.36
N GLU A 253 -0.95 -44.47 8.55
CA GLU A 253 -1.77 -43.77 9.55
C GLU A 253 -1.12 -42.46 10.01
N ARG A 254 0.23 -42.37 10.01
CA ARG A 254 0.99 -41.16 10.33
C ARG A 254 0.81 -40.02 9.31
N VAL A 255 0.31 -40.34 8.11
CA VAL A 255 -0.02 -39.35 7.07
C VAL A 255 -1.43 -38.80 7.29
N VAL A 256 -2.38 -39.66 7.67
CA VAL A 256 -3.72 -39.23 8.13
C VAL A 256 -3.60 -38.31 9.35
N ASP A 257 -2.74 -38.66 10.32
CA ASP A 257 -2.50 -37.84 11.51
C ASP A 257 -1.94 -36.45 11.17
N ARG A 258 -1.02 -36.34 10.20
CA ARG A 258 -0.48 -35.04 9.75
C ARG A 258 -1.53 -34.21 9.03
N ALA A 259 -2.27 -34.82 8.11
CA ALA A 259 -3.37 -34.15 7.41
C ALA A 259 -4.41 -33.57 8.40
N CYS A 260 -4.70 -34.30 9.49
CA CYS A 260 -5.51 -33.79 10.60
C CYS A 260 -4.85 -32.59 11.30
N ASP A 261 -3.55 -32.64 11.60
CA ASP A 261 -2.81 -31.55 12.26
C ASP A 261 -2.82 -30.24 11.47
N ASP A 262 -2.67 -30.33 10.14
CA ASP A 262 -2.72 -29.19 9.22
C ASP A 262 -4.15 -28.61 9.14
N VAL A 263 -5.16 -29.48 8.94
CA VAL A 263 -6.57 -29.06 8.86
C VAL A 263 -7.06 -28.47 10.18
N ILE A 264 -6.71 -29.07 11.32
CA ILE A 264 -7.00 -28.51 12.65
C ILE A 264 -6.33 -27.15 12.82
N SER A 265 -5.08 -26.98 12.35
CA SER A 265 -4.40 -25.68 12.42
C SER A 265 -5.16 -24.57 11.68
N VAL A 266 -5.78 -24.86 10.52
CA VAL A 266 -6.57 -23.87 9.77
C VAL A 266 -7.99 -23.73 10.30
N LEU A 267 -8.65 -24.79 10.77
CA LEU A 267 -9.92 -24.69 11.47
C LEU A 267 -9.80 -23.89 12.77
N LEU A 268 -8.63 -23.90 13.41
CA LEU A 268 -8.30 -23.04 14.54
C LEU A 268 -7.91 -21.60 14.13
N LYS A 269 -7.22 -21.38 13.00
CA LYS A 269 -7.07 -20.03 12.42
C LYS A 269 -8.43 -19.39 12.16
N LEU A 270 -9.30 -20.08 11.40
CA LEU A 270 -10.66 -19.66 11.12
C LEU A 270 -11.40 -19.34 12.41
N ARG A 271 -11.38 -20.25 13.41
CA ARG A 271 -12.04 -20.02 14.70
C ARG A 271 -11.44 -18.86 15.52
N ALA A 272 -10.15 -18.56 15.39
CA ALA A 272 -9.53 -17.36 15.98
C ALA A 272 -9.81 -16.07 15.16
N GLN A 273 -10.60 -16.20 14.10
CA GLN A 273 -11.07 -15.13 13.21
C GLN A 273 -12.62 -15.14 13.08
N THR A 274 -13.34 -16.02 13.78
CA THR A 274 -14.82 -16.08 13.78
C THR A 274 -15.42 -15.04 14.73
N PRO A 275 -16.68 -14.63 14.52
CA PRO A 275 -17.41 -13.73 15.42
C PRO A 275 -17.27 -14.04 16.91
N ALA A 276 -17.31 -15.30 17.35
CA ALA A 276 -17.16 -15.65 18.78
C ALA A 276 -15.77 -15.36 19.40
N SER A 277 -14.74 -15.09 18.59
CA SER A 277 -13.44 -14.56 19.02
C SER A 277 -13.31 -13.05 18.82
N ILE A 278 -14.17 -12.48 17.97
CA ILE A 278 -14.37 -11.04 17.78
C ILE A 278 -15.39 -10.52 18.83
N ASP A 279 -16.17 -11.36 19.51
CA ASP A 279 -17.13 -10.96 20.55
C ASP A 279 -16.45 -10.33 21.77
N GLU A 280 -15.19 -10.66 22.07
CA GLU A 280 -14.36 -9.93 23.05
C GLU A 280 -13.81 -8.58 22.53
N ALA A 281 -14.11 -8.23 21.27
CA ALA A 281 -13.82 -6.97 20.57
C ALA A 281 -15.08 -6.33 19.91
N LEU A 282 -16.26 -6.93 20.08
CA LEU A 282 -17.59 -6.44 19.67
C LEU A 282 -18.51 -6.24 20.87
N SER A 283 -18.23 -6.85 22.02
CA SER A 283 -18.83 -6.43 23.31
C SER A 283 -18.32 -5.06 23.81
N SER A 284 -17.41 -4.43 23.06
CA SER A 284 -17.09 -2.99 23.14
C SER A 284 -17.76 -2.14 22.04
N LEU A 285 -18.56 -2.74 21.13
CA LEU A 285 -19.20 -2.07 19.99
C LEU A 285 -20.67 -2.52 19.85
N ASP A 286 -21.52 -1.97 20.72
CA ASP A 286 -22.92 -2.37 20.90
C ASP A 286 -23.86 -1.76 19.85
N ILE A 287 -23.78 -2.20 18.58
CA ILE A 287 -24.73 -1.88 17.48
C ILE A 287 -24.93 -3.10 16.54
N GLU A 288 -26.15 -3.23 16.02
CA GLU A 288 -26.52 -4.26 15.02
C GLU A 288 -25.71 -4.14 13.70
N ARG A 289 -24.84 -5.12 13.42
CA ARG A 289 -24.21 -5.39 12.10
C ARG A 289 -23.77 -4.15 11.29
N SER A 290 -22.78 -3.39 11.76
CA SER A 290 -22.20 -2.27 10.97
C SER A 290 -20.67 -2.09 11.05
N ALA A 291 -20.01 -2.53 12.13
CA ALA A 291 -18.63 -2.13 12.44
C ALA A 291 -17.50 -2.61 11.48
N LEU A 292 -17.79 -3.44 10.48
CA LEU A 292 -16.79 -3.97 9.52
C LEU A 292 -16.91 -3.36 8.10
N PHE A 293 -17.87 -2.46 7.85
CA PHE A 293 -18.23 -2.04 6.50
C PHE A 293 -18.68 -0.58 6.45
N ASP A 294 -18.03 0.23 5.60
CA ASP A 294 -18.43 1.62 5.33
C ASP A 294 -18.75 1.79 3.83
N GLU A 295 -20.05 1.80 3.52
CA GLU A 295 -20.60 2.02 2.17
C GLU A 295 -20.02 3.26 1.48
N ARG A 296 -19.75 4.34 2.23
CA ARG A 296 -19.30 5.64 1.70
C ARG A 296 -17.79 5.67 1.44
N LEU A 297 -17.01 4.86 2.15
CA LEU A 297 -15.59 4.66 1.81
C LEU A 297 -15.45 3.65 0.67
N HIS A 298 -16.22 2.58 0.69
CA HIS A 298 -16.19 1.55 -0.35
C HIS A 298 -16.70 2.11 -1.70
N ASP A 299 -17.74 2.96 -1.73
CA ASP A 299 -18.18 3.63 -2.96
C ASP A 299 -17.15 4.62 -3.52
N LYS A 300 -16.43 5.37 -2.67
CA LYS A 300 -15.31 6.23 -3.12
C LYS A 300 -14.18 5.41 -3.73
N LEU A 301 -13.84 4.29 -3.11
CA LEU A 301 -12.82 3.36 -3.60
C LEU A 301 -13.27 2.72 -4.93
N ALA A 302 -14.55 2.38 -5.08
CA ALA A 302 -15.13 1.92 -6.33
C ALA A 302 -15.12 3.00 -7.43
N ARG A 303 -15.40 4.28 -7.10
CA ARG A 303 -15.27 5.42 -8.04
C ARG A 303 -13.83 5.63 -8.49
N LEU A 304 -12.86 5.60 -7.57
CA LEU A 304 -11.44 5.72 -7.89
C LEU A 304 -10.98 4.57 -8.79
N ALA A 305 -11.26 3.33 -8.40
CA ALA A 305 -10.93 2.14 -9.18
C ALA A 305 -11.62 2.10 -10.55
N ALA A 306 -12.83 2.67 -10.67
CA ALA A 306 -13.49 2.86 -11.96
C ALA A 306 -12.81 3.95 -12.80
N ALA A 307 -12.45 5.10 -12.23
CA ALA A 307 -11.83 6.21 -12.95
C ALA A 307 -10.42 5.85 -13.48
N GLU A 308 -9.65 5.09 -12.71
CA GLU A 308 -8.36 4.54 -13.16
C GLU A 308 -8.52 3.32 -14.08
N GLY A 309 -9.64 2.60 -14.03
CA GLY A 309 -9.93 1.43 -14.87
C GLY A 309 -10.59 1.75 -16.22
N VAL A 310 -11.21 2.92 -16.38
CA VAL A 310 -11.79 3.40 -17.64
C VAL A 310 -10.67 3.76 -18.62
N VAL A 311 -10.74 3.18 -19.83
CA VAL A 311 -9.73 3.38 -20.88
C VAL A 311 -10.26 4.32 -21.95
N LEU A 312 -9.61 5.47 -22.13
CA LEU A 312 -9.83 6.36 -23.27
C LEU A 312 -9.14 5.75 -24.51
N LEU A 313 -9.91 5.03 -25.34
CA LEU A 313 -9.38 4.35 -26.53
C LEU A 313 -9.09 5.34 -27.68
N LYS A 314 -9.90 6.39 -27.80
CA LYS A 314 -9.83 7.38 -28.89
C LYS A 314 -10.30 8.76 -28.39
N ASN A 315 -9.61 9.82 -28.79
CA ASN A 315 -10.01 11.22 -28.58
C ASN A 315 -9.67 12.05 -29.84
N LYS A 316 -10.58 12.09 -30.83
CA LYS A 316 -10.32 12.70 -32.13
C LYS A 316 -10.41 14.22 -32.06
N GLY A 317 -9.26 14.88 -32.13
CA GLY A 317 -9.16 16.33 -32.17
C GLY A 317 -9.40 17.02 -30.81
N GLY A 318 -9.16 16.30 -29.70
CA GLY A 318 -9.32 16.87 -28.35
C GLY A 318 -10.76 17.26 -28.00
N ILE A 319 -11.74 16.41 -28.34
CA ILE A 319 -13.14 16.62 -27.93
C ILE A 319 -13.33 16.39 -26.42
N LEU A 320 -12.46 15.60 -25.79
CA LEU A 320 -12.41 15.45 -24.35
C LEU A 320 -11.11 16.07 -23.77
N PRO A 321 -11.16 16.70 -22.59
CA PRO A 321 -12.35 16.94 -21.75
C PRO A 321 -13.33 17.92 -22.41
N LEU A 322 -14.60 17.91 -21.98
CA LEU A 322 -15.64 18.78 -22.48
C LEU A 322 -15.52 20.19 -21.89
N ASP A 323 -15.73 21.22 -22.72
CA ASP A 323 -15.80 22.61 -22.26
C ASP A 323 -17.01 22.83 -21.34
N PHE A 324 -16.85 23.73 -20.37
CA PHE A 324 -17.89 24.22 -19.47
C PHE A 324 -19.17 24.63 -20.24
N LYS A 325 -20.31 24.02 -19.88
CA LYS A 325 -21.63 24.18 -20.55
C LYS A 325 -21.69 23.72 -22.01
N THR A 326 -20.85 22.78 -22.43
CA THR A 326 -21.10 22.02 -23.67
C THR A 326 -22.49 21.39 -23.63
N LYS A 327 -23.28 21.54 -24.69
CA LYS A 327 -24.62 20.94 -24.79
C LYS A 327 -24.52 19.47 -25.19
N VAL A 328 -25.05 18.57 -24.37
CA VAL A 328 -25.00 17.13 -24.61
C VAL A 328 -26.38 16.48 -24.71
N ALA A 329 -26.55 15.62 -25.72
CA ALA A 329 -27.68 14.70 -25.82
C ALA A 329 -27.31 13.36 -25.18
N VAL A 330 -28.02 12.92 -24.14
CA VAL A 330 -27.77 11.62 -23.49
C VAL A 330 -28.56 10.53 -24.21
N ILE A 331 -27.87 9.54 -24.78
CA ILE A 331 -28.49 8.54 -25.65
C ILE A 331 -28.12 7.12 -25.22
N GLY A 332 -29.10 6.23 -25.24
CA GLY A 332 -28.94 4.80 -24.96
C GLY A 332 -29.69 4.38 -23.71
N GLU A 333 -30.43 3.27 -23.78
CA GLU A 333 -31.22 2.76 -22.65
C GLU A 333 -30.38 2.49 -21.39
N TYR A 334 -29.09 2.13 -21.56
CA TYR A 334 -28.14 1.99 -20.45
C TYR A 334 -27.95 3.27 -19.61
N ALA A 335 -28.30 4.45 -20.14
CA ALA A 335 -28.24 5.72 -19.39
C ALA A 335 -29.41 5.92 -18.40
N LYS A 336 -30.43 5.05 -18.40
CA LYS A 336 -31.58 5.09 -17.48
C LYS A 336 -32.09 3.73 -16.97
N ASN A 337 -31.71 2.60 -17.56
CA ASN A 337 -32.16 1.28 -17.10
C ASN A 337 -31.03 0.52 -16.38
N ALA A 338 -31.17 0.40 -15.05
CA ALA A 338 -30.25 -0.35 -14.20
C ALA A 338 -30.19 -1.87 -14.50
N GLU A 339 -31.19 -2.45 -15.17
CA GLU A 339 -31.17 -3.86 -15.60
C GLU A 339 -30.02 -4.20 -16.56
N TYR A 340 -29.43 -3.19 -17.21
CA TYR A 340 -28.23 -3.34 -18.03
C TYR A 340 -26.92 -3.38 -17.21
N GLN A 341 -26.97 -3.01 -15.92
CA GLN A 341 -25.93 -3.30 -14.94
C GLN A 341 -26.21 -4.64 -14.23
N THR A 342 -27.44 -4.82 -13.72
CA THR A 342 -27.74 -5.83 -12.68
C THR A 342 -27.95 -7.25 -13.17
N GLU A 343 -28.31 -7.49 -14.43
CA GLU A 343 -28.46 -8.87 -14.99
C GLU A 343 -27.15 -9.68 -14.97
N LEU A 344 -26.01 -9.03 -14.73
CA LEU A 344 -24.68 -9.64 -14.63
C LEU A 344 -24.34 -10.12 -13.21
N ILE A 345 -25.17 -9.80 -12.21
CA ILE A 345 -24.84 -9.82 -10.77
C ILE A 345 -25.94 -10.57 -9.99
N LYS A 346 -25.60 -11.18 -8.84
CA LYS A 346 -26.54 -11.96 -8.00
C LYS A 346 -26.95 -11.25 -6.70
N THR A 347 -26.42 -10.07 -6.43
CA THR A 347 -26.51 -9.32 -5.17
C THR A 347 -26.87 -7.86 -5.45
N THR A 348 -27.36 -7.15 -4.42
CA THR A 348 -27.84 -5.77 -4.57
C THR A 348 -26.70 -4.78 -4.35
N PRO A 349 -26.41 -3.85 -5.27
CA PRO A 349 -25.38 -2.84 -5.07
C PRO A 349 -25.84 -1.76 -4.06
N THR A 350 -24.90 -1.24 -3.27
CA THR A 350 -25.16 -0.24 -2.21
C THR A 350 -25.53 1.14 -2.75
N ALA A 351 -24.81 1.63 -3.76
CA ALA A 351 -25.02 2.96 -4.34
C ALA A 351 -24.87 2.94 -5.87
N VAL A 352 -25.95 2.62 -6.59
CA VAL A 352 -26.03 2.84 -8.05
C VAL A 352 -26.58 4.24 -8.33
N ARG A 353 -25.88 4.97 -9.21
CA ARG A 353 -26.38 6.20 -9.84
C ARG A 353 -26.26 6.07 -11.36
N LEU A 354 -27.31 6.44 -12.07
CA LEU A 354 -27.39 6.31 -13.53
C LEU A 354 -26.78 7.54 -14.23
N PRO A 355 -26.28 7.43 -15.48
CA PRO A 355 -25.63 8.55 -16.18
C PRO A 355 -26.47 9.82 -16.25
N PHE A 356 -27.78 9.69 -16.51
CA PHE A 356 -28.68 10.84 -16.57
C PHE A 356 -28.89 11.52 -15.20
N GLU A 357 -28.64 10.83 -14.09
CA GLU A 357 -28.73 11.39 -12.73
C GLU A 357 -27.42 12.06 -12.36
N VAL A 358 -26.29 11.38 -12.63
CA VAL A 358 -24.93 11.83 -12.32
C VAL A 358 -24.57 13.12 -13.08
N LEU A 359 -24.91 13.23 -14.37
CA LEU A 359 -24.49 14.36 -15.20
C LEU A 359 -25.04 15.73 -14.74
N ASN A 360 -26.06 15.77 -13.86
CA ASN A 360 -26.58 17.03 -13.30
C ASN A 360 -25.72 17.58 -12.14
N ASP A 361 -24.80 16.78 -11.61
CA ASP A 361 -23.85 17.21 -10.56
C ASP A 361 -22.69 18.05 -11.14
N PHE A 362 -22.54 18.08 -12.47
CA PHE A 362 -21.40 18.64 -13.21
C PHE A 362 -21.81 19.80 -14.13
N ASP A 363 -20.86 20.67 -14.50
CA ASP A 363 -21.08 21.86 -15.33
C ASP A 363 -21.25 21.56 -16.85
N ILE A 364 -22.05 20.54 -17.20
CA ILE A 364 -22.39 20.16 -18.58
C ILE A 364 -23.89 20.41 -18.82
N GLU A 365 -24.27 21.00 -19.96
CA GLU A 365 -25.69 21.28 -20.23
C GLU A 365 -26.37 20.07 -20.90
N THR A 366 -27.06 19.23 -20.11
CA THR A 366 -27.84 18.10 -20.66
C THR A 366 -29.10 18.60 -21.35
N VAL A 367 -29.13 18.55 -22.69
CA VAL A 367 -30.27 18.98 -23.52
C VAL A 367 -31.48 18.06 -23.33
N GLY A 368 -31.23 16.77 -23.11
CA GLY A 368 -32.27 15.79 -22.85
C GLY A 368 -31.77 14.35 -22.89
N TYR A 369 -32.71 13.41 -22.92
CA TYR A 369 -32.45 11.97 -23.00
C TYR A 369 -33.30 11.29 -24.07
N ALA A 370 -32.72 10.35 -24.82
CA ALA A 370 -33.43 9.48 -25.75
C ALA A 370 -32.93 8.02 -25.65
N HIS A 371 -33.84 7.04 -25.76
CA HIS A 371 -33.48 5.62 -25.67
C HIS A 371 -32.56 5.17 -26.80
N GLY A 372 -32.83 5.56 -28.06
CA GLY A 372 -32.07 5.19 -29.26
C GLY A 372 -32.17 3.71 -29.67
N TYR A 373 -32.18 2.79 -28.71
CA TYR A 373 -32.39 1.35 -28.86
C TYR A 373 -33.26 0.82 -27.70
N ALA A 374 -33.65 -0.46 -27.75
CA ALA A 374 -34.34 -1.14 -26.65
C ALA A 374 -33.79 -2.56 -26.43
N LYS A 375 -33.83 -3.05 -25.19
CA LYS A 375 -33.30 -4.37 -24.80
C LYS A 375 -33.90 -5.52 -25.60
N GLY A 376 -33.03 -6.30 -26.23
CA GLY A 376 -33.41 -7.46 -27.05
C GLY A 376 -34.17 -7.13 -28.35
N GLN A 377 -34.19 -5.86 -28.79
CA GLN A 377 -34.96 -5.41 -29.96
C GLN A 377 -34.04 -4.82 -31.05
N SER A 378 -34.46 -4.97 -32.30
CA SER A 378 -33.92 -4.32 -33.50
C SER A 378 -35.09 -3.81 -34.38
N GLY A 379 -34.79 -3.03 -35.42
CA GLY A 379 -35.78 -2.40 -36.28
C GLY A 379 -36.56 -1.23 -35.65
N ARG A 380 -36.14 -0.74 -34.46
CA ARG A 380 -36.81 0.34 -33.70
C ARG A 380 -36.49 1.73 -34.26
N SER A 381 -36.88 1.96 -35.52
CA SER A 381 -36.67 3.23 -36.24
C SER A 381 -37.33 4.44 -35.56
N ASP A 382 -38.35 4.22 -34.74
CA ASP A 382 -38.99 5.23 -33.90
C ASP A 382 -38.07 5.75 -32.78
N LEU A 383 -37.35 4.85 -32.08
CA LEU A 383 -36.39 5.21 -31.04
C LEU A 383 -35.14 5.86 -31.63
N ILE A 384 -34.68 5.36 -32.79
CA ILE A 384 -33.55 5.93 -33.53
C ILE A 384 -33.92 7.34 -34.03
N ALA A 385 -35.12 7.54 -34.59
CA ALA A 385 -35.57 8.86 -35.04
C ALA A 385 -35.54 9.89 -33.90
N SER A 386 -36.17 9.59 -32.76
CA SER A 386 -36.17 10.46 -31.57
C SER A 386 -34.76 10.77 -31.06
N ALA A 387 -33.86 9.77 -31.05
CA ALA A 387 -32.46 9.98 -30.68
C ALA A 387 -31.72 10.91 -31.66
N THR A 388 -31.93 10.75 -32.97
CA THR A 388 -31.32 11.61 -33.99
C THR A 388 -31.91 13.03 -34.04
N GLU A 389 -33.14 13.22 -33.58
CA GLU A 389 -33.80 14.52 -33.44
C GLU A 389 -33.17 15.32 -32.29
N LEU A 390 -33.06 14.69 -31.10
CA LEU A 390 -32.38 15.27 -29.94
C LEU A 390 -30.91 15.65 -30.22
N CYS A 391 -30.22 14.90 -31.09
CA CYS A 391 -28.88 15.24 -31.54
C CYS A 391 -28.77 16.58 -32.29
N THR A 392 -29.88 17.16 -32.77
CA THR A 392 -29.83 18.44 -33.52
C THR A 392 -29.79 19.67 -32.62
N GLU A 393 -30.07 19.52 -31.32
CA GLU A 393 -30.07 20.59 -30.32
C GLU A 393 -28.80 20.59 -29.43
N ALA A 394 -27.87 19.67 -29.67
CA ALA A 394 -26.67 19.44 -28.85
C ALA A 394 -25.36 19.56 -29.66
N ASP A 395 -24.27 19.96 -29.00
CA ASP A 395 -22.93 20.04 -29.59
C ASP A 395 -22.32 18.65 -29.83
N CYS A 396 -22.70 17.67 -29.00
CA CYS A 396 -22.45 16.24 -29.24
C CYS A 396 -23.44 15.33 -28.51
N ALA A 397 -23.51 14.06 -28.91
CA ALA A 397 -24.22 13.01 -28.18
C ALA A 397 -23.28 12.16 -27.29
N LEU A 398 -23.70 11.89 -26.06
CA LEU A 398 -23.11 10.88 -25.18
C LEU A 398 -23.88 9.57 -25.38
N VAL A 399 -23.30 8.62 -26.13
CA VAL A 399 -23.97 7.38 -26.53
C VAL A 399 -23.48 6.23 -25.66
N TYR A 400 -24.34 5.82 -24.72
CA TYR A 400 -24.11 4.72 -23.80
C TYR A 400 -24.46 3.38 -24.45
N LEU A 401 -23.48 2.47 -24.47
CA LEU A 401 -23.51 1.19 -25.18
C LEU A 401 -23.13 0.07 -24.20
N CYS A 402 -23.77 -1.09 -24.34
CA CYS A 402 -23.54 -2.23 -23.46
C CYS A 402 -23.62 -3.54 -24.25
N ALA A 403 -22.52 -4.32 -24.22
CA ALA A 403 -22.47 -5.68 -24.73
C ALA A 403 -23.05 -6.66 -23.72
N ALA A 404 -23.77 -7.68 -24.20
CA ALA A 404 -24.22 -8.80 -23.37
C ALA A 404 -23.03 -9.60 -22.80
N LYS A 405 -23.24 -10.40 -21.75
CA LYS A 405 -22.13 -11.10 -21.08
C LYS A 405 -21.36 -12.00 -22.05
N GLY A 406 -20.04 -11.81 -22.11
CA GLY A 406 -19.14 -12.59 -22.96
C GLY A 406 -19.35 -12.41 -24.47
N ALA A 407 -20.19 -11.45 -24.89
CA ALA A 407 -20.44 -11.17 -26.30
C ALA A 407 -19.27 -10.43 -26.95
N ARG A 408 -19.01 -10.74 -28.23
CA ARG A 408 -17.97 -10.10 -29.07
C ARG A 408 -18.49 -8.97 -29.95
N GLU A 409 -19.80 -8.72 -29.96
CA GLU A 409 -20.46 -7.66 -30.70
C GLU A 409 -21.41 -6.88 -29.79
N LEU A 410 -21.72 -5.63 -30.18
CA LEU A 410 -22.86 -4.91 -29.64
C LEU A 410 -24.18 -5.52 -30.18
N PRO A 411 -25.27 -5.53 -29.38
CA PRO A 411 -26.61 -5.93 -29.82
C PRO A 411 -27.07 -5.17 -31.09
N GLU A 412 -27.89 -5.83 -31.91
CA GLU A 412 -28.26 -5.33 -33.25
C GLU A 412 -28.84 -3.91 -33.23
N GLY A 413 -29.81 -3.61 -32.35
CA GLY A 413 -30.37 -2.26 -32.22
C GLY A 413 -29.36 -1.16 -31.82
N GLN A 414 -28.29 -1.52 -31.12
CA GLN A 414 -27.18 -0.57 -30.86
C GLN A 414 -26.35 -0.32 -32.13
N ARG A 415 -26.14 -1.36 -32.95
CA ARG A 415 -25.46 -1.24 -34.25
C ARG A 415 -26.29 -0.45 -35.26
N GLU A 416 -27.62 -0.61 -35.28
CA GLU A 416 -28.55 0.18 -36.08
C GLU A 416 -28.47 1.68 -35.73
N LEU A 417 -28.54 2.02 -34.44
CA LEU A 417 -28.39 3.40 -33.97
C LEU A 417 -27.06 4.01 -34.41
N LEU A 418 -25.93 3.30 -34.20
CA LEU A 418 -24.60 3.78 -34.57
C LEU A 418 -24.44 3.97 -36.08
N ALA A 419 -25.08 3.11 -36.90
CA ALA A 419 -25.09 3.27 -38.35
C ALA A 419 -25.84 4.53 -38.80
N GLU A 420 -26.96 4.89 -38.15
CA GLU A 420 -27.73 6.09 -38.49
C GLU A 420 -27.10 7.38 -37.93
N LEU A 421 -26.48 7.34 -36.74
CA LEU A 421 -25.65 8.44 -36.25
C LEU A 421 -24.48 8.73 -37.22
N ALA A 422 -23.87 7.67 -37.77
CA ALA A 422 -22.82 7.79 -38.80
C ALA A 422 -23.36 8.28 -40.15
N SER A 423 -24.54 7.82 -40.60
CA SER A 423 -25.15 8.25 -41.87
C SER A 423 -25.40 9.78 -41.89
N ARG A 424 -25.86 10.32 -40.75
CA ARG A 424 -26.13 11.75 -40.53
C ARG A 424 -24.90 12.57 -40.14
N LYS A 425 -23.75 11.92 -39.92
CA LYS A 425 -22.48 12.54 -39.45
C LYS A 425 -22.62 13.25 -38.10
N ILE A 426 -23.46 12.74 -37.20
CA ILE A 426 -23.64 13.29 -35.85
C ILE A 426 -22.33 13.11 -35.06
N LYS A 427 -21.91 14.15 -34.33
CA LYS A 427 -20.72 14.14 -33.45
C LYS A 427 -21.10 13.41 -32.15
N TYR A 428 -20.52 12.24 -31.89
CA TYR A 428 -20.82 11.47 -30.68
C TYR A 428 -19.59 10.91 -29.97
N ILE A 429 -19.72 10.74 -28.66
CA ILE A 429 -18.78 10.06 -27.77
C ILE A 429 -19.42 8.71 -27.41
N ALA A 430 -18.70 7.61 -27.62
CA ALA A 430 -19.15 6.28 -27.27
C ALA A 430 -18.68 5.90 -25.86
N VAL A 431 -19.61 5.58 -24.96
CA VAL A 431 -19.32 5.02 -23.63
C VAL A 431 -19.68 3.55 -23.64
N VAL A 432 -18.67 2.67 -23.63
CA VAL A 432 -18.81 1.24 -23.96
C VAL A 432 -18.56 0.34 -22.74
N SER A 433 -19.62 -0.32 -22.27
CA SER A 433 -19.56 -1.39 -21.27
C SER A 433 -19.49 -2.77 -21.93
N ALA A 434 -18.42 -3.51 -21.65
CA ALA A 434 -18.22 -4.89 -22.09
C ALA A 434 -17.20 -5.60 -21.19
N ASP A 435 -17.20 -6.93 -21.17
CA ASP A 435 -16.28 -7.71 -20.33
C ASP A 435 -14.82 -7.60 -20.83
N GLY A 436 -14.66 -7.57 -22.15
CA GLY A 436 -13.39 -7.41 -22.87
C GLY A 436 -13.56 -7.01 -24.33
N ALA A 437 -12.66 -7.46 -25.21
CA ALA A 437 -12.60 -7.04 -26.62
C ALA A 437 -13.87 -7.38 -27.43
N ILE A 438 -14.47 -6.35 -28.02
CA ILE A 438 -15.60 -6.43 -28.95
C ILE A 438 -15.27 -5.78 -30.31
N ASP A 439 -15.98 -6.18 -31.37
CA ASP A 439 -15.84 -5.56 -32.68
C ASP A 439 -16.42 -4.13 -32.66
N MET A 440 -15.61 -3.17 -33.10
CA MET A 440 -15.96 -1.74 -33.11
C MET A 440 -15.91 -1.16 -34.54
N PRO A 441 -16.83 -1.55 -35.45
CA PRO A 441 -16.92 -0.96 -36.79
C PRO A 441 -17.35 0.52 -36.79
N PHE A 442 -17.82 1.01 -35.63
CA PHE A 442 -18.17 2.40 -35.34
C PHE A 442 -16.97 3.24 -34.83
N ALA A 443 -15.83 2.61 -34.55
CA ALA A 443 -14.71 3.27 -33.89
C ALA A 443 -14.07 4.38 -34.73
N ASP A 444 -14.18 4.33 -36.06
CA ASP A 444 -13.56 5.31 -36.95
C ASP A 444 -14.40 6.60 -37.06
N GLN A 445 -15.72 6.46 -36.90
CA GLN A 445 -16.76 7.49 -36.96
C GLN A 445 -16.93 8.22 -35.62
N ALA A 446 -16.87 7.51 -34.50
CA ALA A 446 -16.96 8.09 -33.15
C ALA A 446 -15.92 9.20 -32.93
N ALA A 447 -16.28 10.28 -32.22
CA ALA A 447 -15.36 11.37 -31.91
C ALA A 447 -14.40 10.97 -30.78
N ALA A 448 -14.95 10.48 -29.66
CA ALA A 448 -14.17 9.80 -28.62
C ALA A 448 -14.81 8.46 -28.22
N ILE A 449 -14.02 7.59 -27.60
CA ILE A 449 -14.44 6.28 -27.12
C ILE A 449 -13.87 6.06 -25.72
N LEU A 450 -14.77 5.99 -24.73
CA LEU A 450 -14.48 5.58 -23.35
C LEU A 450 -14.90 4.13 -23.19
N PHE A 451 -13.96 3.24 -22.92
CA PHE A 451 -14.23 1.83 -22.62
C PHE A 451 -14.24 1.64 -21.11
N THR A 452 -15.40 1.32 -20.54
CA THR A 452 -15.63 1.30 -19.09
C THR A 452 -15.41 -0.07 -18.45
N GLY A 453 -15.11 -1.09 -19.25
CA GLY A 453 -15.16 -2.49 -18.80
C GLY A 453 -16.52 -2.80 -18.17
N ARG A 454 -16.49 -3.46 -17.00
CA ARG A 454 -17.61 -3.53 -16.05
C ARG A 454 -17.21 -2.77 -14.77
N GLY A 455 -17.17 -1.44 -14.85
CA GLY A 455 -16.58 -0.56 -13.82
C GLY A 455 -17.31 -0.43 -12.47
N GLY A 456 -18.21 -1.34 -12.11
CA GLY A 456 -18.90 -1.28 -10.81
C GLY A 456 -20.02 -0.25 -10.71
N GLN A 457 -20.53 -0.01 -9.49
CA GLN A 457 -21.70 0.85 -9.24
C GLN A 457 -21.42 2.34 -9.53
N SER A 458 -20.23 2.80 -9.20
CA SER A 458 -19.80 4.20 -9.26
C SER A 458 -19.24 4.58 -10.64
N VAL A 459 -19.25 3.66 -11.62
CA VAL A 459 -18.66 3.83 -12.96
C VAL A 459 -19.15 5.07 -13.71
N HIS A 460 -20.40 5.47 -13.47
CA HIS A 460 -20.99 6.61 -14.17
C HIS A 460 -20.52 7.95 -13.60
N ALA A 461 -20.18 8.00 -12.30
CA ALA A 461 -19.47 9.14 -11.71
C ALA A 461 -18.04 9.23 -12.26
N ALA A 462 -17.30 8.12 -12.28
CA ALA A 462 -15.97 8.04 -12.90
C ALA A 462 -15.95 8.43 -14.39
N VAL A 463 -16.98 8.08 -15.16
CA VAL A 463 -17.14 8.54 -16.54
C VAL A 463 -17.40 10.04 -16.61
N ALA A 464 -18.20 10.62 -15.71
CA ALA A 464 -18.42 12.07 -15.67
C ALA A 464 -17.14 12.84 -15.29
N ASP A 465 -16.38 12.34 -14.30
CA ASP A 465 -15.08 12.90 -13.88
C ASP A 465 -14.09 13.00 -15.05
N ILE A 466 -14.08 11.98 -15.91
CA ILE A 466 -13.27 11.95 -17.13
C ILE A 466 -13.87 12.89 -18.19
N LEU A 467 -15.19 12.90 -18.39
CA LEU A 467 -15.85 13.78 -19.37
C LEU A 467 -15.62 15.28 -19.09
N THR A 468 -15.58 15.71 -17.82
CA THR A 468 -15.25 17.10 -17.43
C THR A 468 -13.76 17.39 -17.32
N GLY A 469 -12.93 16.36 -17.15
CA GLY A 469 -11.51 16.52 -16.87
C GLY A 469 -11.16 16.76 -15.40
N GLU A 470 -12.10 16.53 -14.46
CA GLU A 470 -11.78 16.41 -13.03
C GLU A 470 -10.80 15.25 -12.77
N VAL A 471 -10.87 14.18 -13.57
CA VAL A 471 -9.88 13.10 -13.60
C VAL A 471 -9.28 12.97 -15.01
N CYS A 472 -7.95 13.04 -15.08
CA CYS A 472 -7.20 12.77 -16.30
C CYS A 472 -7.16 11.24 -16.57
N PRO A 473 -7.71 10.75 -17.70
CA PRO A 473 -7.81 9.32 -17.96
C PRO A 473 -6.43 8.67 -18.06
N SER A 474 -6.32 7.49 -17.48
CA SER A 474 -5.04 6.82 -17.25
C SER A 474 -5.10 5.29 -17.26
N GLY A 475 -6.28 4.70 -17.46
CA GLY A 475 -6.44 3.26 -17.66
C GLY A 475 -5.83 2.79 -18.98
N LYS A 476 -5.30 1.57 -18.98
CA LYS A 476 -4.58 0.93 -20.10
C LYS A 476 -5.19 -0.45 -20.40
N LEU A 477 -5.30 -0.84 -21.66
CA LEU A 477 -5.91 -2.11 -22.04
C LEU A 477 -5.13 -3.33 -21.52
N ALA A 478 -5.79 -4.18 -20.73
CA ALA A 478 -5.27 -5.48 -20.27
C ALA A 478 -5.35 -6.61 -21.33
N GLU A 479 -5.85 -6.33 -22.54
CA GLU A 479 -5.98 -7.29 -23.65
C GLU A 479 -5.84 -6.58 -25.02
N THR A 480 -5.56 -7.32 -26.09
CA THR A 480 -5.47 -6.77 -27.44
C THR A 480 -6.83 -6.80 -28.14
N PHE A 481 -7.27 -5.63 -28.63
CA PHE A 481 -8.48 -5.52 -29.44
C PHE A 481 -8.07 -5.62 -30.92
N PRO A 482 -8.36 -6.73 -31.63
CA PRO A 482 -8.04 -6.86 -33.05
C PRO A 482 -8.93 -5.95 -33.90
N ALA A 483 -8.53 -5.71 -35.14
CA ALA A 483 -9.33 -4.95 -36.09
C ALA A 483 -10.52 -5.73 -36.68
N VAL A 484 -10.52 -7.06 -36.54
CA VAL A 484 -11.63 -7.98 -36.78
C VAL A 484 -11.53 -9.13 -35.78
N LEU A 485 -12.59 -9.41 -35.01
CA LEU A 485 -12.65 -10.61 -34.17
C LEU A 485 -12.99 -11.84 -35.01
N SER A 486 -11.96 -12.60 -35.39
CA SER A 486 -12.16 -13.97 -35.87
C SER A 486 -12.88 -14.82 -34.81
N GLU A 487 -13.48 -15.94 -35.24
CA GLU A 487 -13.99 -16.96 -34.33
C GLU A 487 -12.93 -17.45 -33.33
N LYS A 488 -13.36 -18.21 -32.32
CA LYS A 488 -12.55 -18.67 -31.18
C LYS A 488 -11.18 -19.22 -31.63
N LYS A 489 -10.13 -18.39 -31.50
CA LYS A 489 -8.79 -18.90 -31.27
C LYS A 489 -8.84 -19.71 -29.97
N GLU A 490 -8.20 -20.87 -29.98
CA GLU A 490 -7.84 -21.65 -28.79
C GLU A 490 -6.93 -20.80 -27.88
N TYR A 491 -6.60 -21.30 -26.69
CA TYR A 491 -5.67 -20.61 -25.79
C TYR A 491 -4.31 -20.45 -26.46
N ALA A 492 -4.06 -19.27 -27.04
CA ALA A 492 -2.81 -18.98 -27.70
C ALA A 492 -1.67 -19.08 -26.68
N SER A 493 -0.69 -19.90 -27.01
CA SER A 493 0.52 -20.15 -26.20
C SER A 493 1.38 -18.91 -25.96
N ILE A 494 1.09 -17.80 -26.64
CA ILE A 494 1.78 -16.52 -26.60
C ILE A 494 0.69 -15.42 -26.61
N PRO A 495 0.79 -14.35 -25.80
CA PRO A 495 -0.16 -13.23 -25.80
C PRO A 495 -0.38 -12.61 -27.19
N ALA A 496 -1.60 -12.14 -27.46
CA ALA A 496 -1.98 -11.69 -28.79
C ALA A 496 -1.17 -10.47 -29.26
N TYR A 497 -0.85 -9.52 -28.38
CA TYR A 497 -0.01 -8.36 -28.70
C TYR A 497 1.36 -8.74 -29.27
N ALA A 498 1.92 -9.87 -28.84
CA ALA A 498 3.26 -10.30 -29.23
C ALA A 498 3.30 -10.82 -30.68
N SER A 499 2.15 -11.22 -31.24
CA SER A 499 1.99 -11.61 -32.65
C SER A 499 1.92 -10.44 -33.64
N ARG A 500 1.57 -9.23 -33.17
CA ARG A 500 1.51 -7.95 -33.90
C ARG A 500 0.55 -7.86 -35.12
N ASP A 501 -0.08 -8.95 -35.55
CA ASP A 501 -1.00 -8.96 -36.70
C ASP A 501 -2.39 -8.35 -36.39
N ASN A 502 -2.87 -7.49 -37.30
CA ASN A 502 -4.27 -7.01 -37.38
C ASN A 502 -4.87 -6.44 -36.08
N VAL A 503 -4.15 -5.54 -35.41
CA VAL A 503 -4.55 -4.87 -34.15
C VAL A 503 -5.27 -3.54 -34.42
N ARG A 504 -6.34 -3.23 -33.67
CA ARG A 504 -7.01 -1.91 -33.65
C ARG A 504 -6.67 -1.10 -32.40
N PHE A 505 -6.64 -1.73 -31.23
CA PHE A 505 -6.05 -1.17 -30.01
C PHE A 505 -5.17 -2.23 -29.35
N ALA A 506 -3.91 -1.91 -29.07
CA ALA A 506 -2.95 -2.87 -28.54
C ALA A 506 -3.14 -3.11 -27.04
N PHE A 507 -2.62 -4.24 -26.53
CA PHE A 507 -2.32 -4.38 -25.11
C PHE A 507 -1.50 -3.17 -24.61
N GLY A 508 -1.85 -2.70 -23.42
CA GLY A 508 -1.34 -1.47 -22.80
C GLY A 508 -1.89 -0.17 -23.42
N HIS A 509 -2.68 -0.19 -24.49
CA HIS A 509 -3.19 1.05 -25.09
C HIS A 509 -4.16 1.78 -24.16
N GLY A 510 -3.96 3.09 -24.02
CA GLY A 510 -4.84 3.99 -23.28
C GLY A 510 -4.33 5.42 -23.36
N LEU A 511 -5.16 6.33 -23.86
CA LEU A 511 -4.86 7.74 -24.03
C LEU A 511 -5.06 8.51 -22.71
N SER A 512 -4.36 9.63 -22.58
CA SER A 512 -4.53 10.60 -21.50
C SER A 512 -4.87 11.98 -22.09
N TYR A 513 -5.19 12.97 -21.25
CA TYR A 513 -5.29 14.37 -21.70
C TYR A 513 -3.94 15.07 -21.75
N THR A 514 -2.94 14.55 -21.04
CA THR A 514 -1.54 14.96 -21.20
C THR A 514 -0.76 13.98 -22.09
N SER A 515 0.50 14.31 -22.36
CA SER A 515 1.44 13.50 -23.13
C SER A 515 2.76 13.35 -22.37
N PHE A 516 3.40 12.19 -22.50
CA PHE A 516 4.66 11.90 -21.82
C PHE A 516 5.78 11.62 -22.83
N GLU A 517 6.99 12.00 -22.48
CA GLU A 517 8.22 11.59 -23.18
C GLU A 517 9.09 10.74 -22.26
N TYR A 518 9.70 9.69 -22.79
CA TYR A 518 10.68 8.88 -22.05
C TYR A 518 12.08 9.13 -22.65
N ARG A 519 13.06 9.39 -21.79
CA ARG A 519 14.44 9.77 -22.16
C ARG A 519 15.46 9.04 -21.27
N ASN A 520 16.73 9.05 -21.65
CA ASN A 520 17.87 8.60 -20.82
C ASN A 520 17.79 7.13 -20.34
N LEU A 521 17.52 6.16 -21.23
CA LEU A 521 17.53 4.74 -20.84
C LEU A 521 18.94 4.26 -20.45
N ALA A 522 19.07 3.82 -19.20
CA ALA A 522 20.16 2.97 -18.74
C ALA A 522 19.67 1.52 -18.56
N VAL A 523 20.50 0.56 -18.98
CA VAL A 523 20.29 -0.87 -18.77
C VAL A 523 21.46 -1.41 -17.95
N THR A 524 21.17 -2.14 -16.89
CA THR A 524 22.16 -2.71 -15.95
C THR A 524 21.87 -4.20 -15.71
N GLU A 525 22.77 -4.94 -15.06
CA GLU A 525 22.53 -6.35 -14.70
C GLU A 525 21.35 -6.53 -13.71
N ASN A 526 20.93 -5.45 -13.02
CA ASN A 526 19.90 -5.48 -11.97
C ASN A 526 18.53 -4.91 -12.42
N GLY A 527 18.44 -4.31 -13.62
CA GLY A 527 17.24 -3.60 -14.05
C GLY A 527 17.50 -2.49 -15.07
N VAL A 528 16.44 -1.77 -15.42
CA VAL A 528 16.47 -0.55 -16.24
C VAL A 528 16.08 0.68 -15.44
N SER A 529 16.63 1.84 -15.82
CA SER A 529 16.18 3.14 -15.34
C SER A 529 16.13 4.16 -16.49
N PHE A 530 15.20 5.10 -16.42
CA PHE A 530 14.99 6.16 -17.42
C PHE A 530 14.22 7.33 -16.81
N THR A 531 14.20 8.48 -17.49
CA THR A 531 13.40 9.64 -17.11
C THR A 531 12.09 9.64 -17.88
N ALA A 532 10.95 9.72 -17.18
CA ALA A 532 9.65 10.03 -17.76
C ALA A 532 9.32 11.51 -17.51
N VAL A 533 8.89 12.24 -18.53
CA VAL A 533 8.60 13.68 -18.47
C VAL A 533 7.17 13.94 -18.94
N ASN A 534 6.40 14.74 -18.20
CA ASN A 534 5.10 15.21 -18.64
C ASN A 534 5.28 16.45 -19.52
N VAL A 535 4.98 16.32 -20.81
CA VAL A 535 5.19 17.38 -21.84
C VAL A 535 3.89 17.99 -22.34
N GLY A 536 2.74 17.58 -21.80
CA GLY A 536 1.43 18.12 -22.16
C GLY A 536 0.91 19.19 -21.17
N ASP A 537 -0.38 19.49 -21.28
CA ASP A 537 -0.96 20.69 -20.67
C ASP A 537 -1.63 20.49 -19.29
N CYS A 538 -1.67 19.27 -18.76
CA CYS A 538 -2.23 18.97 -17.44
C CYS A 538 -1.43 17.87 -16.72
N ASP A 539 -1.73 17.67 -15.44
CA ASP A 539 -1.21 16.54 -14.66
C ASP A 539 -1.76 15.20 -15.19
N GLY A 540 -1.07 14.10 -14.87
CA GLY A 540 -1.57 12.77 -15.22
C GLY A 540 -0.69 11.63 -14.76
N TYR A 541 -1.16 10.41 -14.99
CA TYR A 541 -0.41 9.18 -14.72
C TYR A 541 0.18 8.61 -16.01
N ALA A 542 1.49 8.42 -16.02
CA ALA A 542 2.16 7.60 -17.02
C ALA A 542 2.19 6.13 -16.55
N VAL A 543 2.10 5.19 -17.49
CA VAL A 543 2.28 3.75 -17.19
C VAL A 543 3.34 3.15 -18.11
N PRO A 544 4.64 3.50 -17.92
CA PRO A 544 5.73 2.82 -18.58
C PRO A 544 5.66 1.30 -18.39
N GLN A 545 5.73 0.59 -19.51
CA GLN A 545 5.75 -0.87 -19.60
C GLN A 545 7.07 -1.32 -20.20
N MET A 546 7.73 -2.26 -19.53
CA MET A 546 8.96 -2.92 -19.96
C MET A 546 8.64 -4.26 -20.61
N TYR A 547 9.02 -4.38 -21.88
CA TYR A 547 8.96 -5.62 -22.63
C TYR A 547 10.37 -6.12 -22.99
N ILE A 548 10.56 -7.43 -23.05
CA ILE A 548 11.81 -8.05 -23.52
C ILE A 548 11.57 -8.99 -24.72
N SER A 549 12.61 -9.21 -25.53
CA SER A 549 12.66 -10.25 -26.57
C SER A 549 14.10 -10.62 -26.95
N ASN A 550 14.36 -11.90 -27.26
CA ASN A 550 15.62 -12.39 -27.80
C ASN A 550 15.34 -13.17 -29.09
N ASP A 551 15.64 -12.58 -30.26
CA ASP A 551 15.32 -13.14 -31.58
C ASP A 551 15.91 -14.55 -31.83
N LYS A 552 16.94 -14.94 -31.07
CA LYS A 552 17.63 -16.24 -31.15
C LYS A 552 17.07 -17.28 -30.16
N ALA A 553 16.18 -16.88 -29.25
CA ALA A 553 15.54 -17.79 -28.32
C ALA A 553 14.66 -18.82 -29.05
N THR A 554 14.52 -19.97 -28.41
CA THR A 554 13.70 -21.11 -28.84
C THR A 554 12.40 -21.24 -28.05
N SER A 555 12.26 -20.46 -26.97
CA SER A 555 11.09 -20.31 -26.11
C SER A 555 10.19 -19.14 -26.52
N SER A 556 9.12 -18.86 -25.76
CA SER A 556 8.24 -17.69 -26.01
C SER A 556 8.97 -16.35 -25.96
N LEU A 557 10.14 -16.27 -25.30
CA LEU A 557 11.03 -15.10 -25.25
C LEU A 557 11.56 -14.64 -26.62
N LYS A 558 11.34 -15.42 -27.69
CA LYS A 558 11.55 -14.96 -29.06
C LYS A 558 10.60 -13.82 -29.46
N TYR A 559 9.43 -13.76 -28.85
CA TYR A 559 8.47 -12.70 -29.05
C TYR A 559 8.63 -11.61 -27.99
N ARG A 560 8.15 -10.40 -28.28
CA ARG A 560 8.16 -9.30 -27.31
C ARG A 560 7.11 -9.57 -26.23
N LEU A 561 7.53 -9.78 -24.99
CA LEU A 561 6.67 -10.09 -23.84
C LEU A 561 6.88 -9.09 -22.69
N LEU A 562 5.81 -8.75 -21.97
CA LEU A 562 5.85 -7.91 -20.78
C LEU A 562 6.63 -8.61 -19.65
N ARG A 563 7.49 -7.86 -18.96
CA ARG A 563 8.25 -8.31 -17.77
C ARG A 563 8.37 -7.26 -16.66
N GLY A 564 7.77 -6.10 -16.84
CA GLY A 564 7.70 -5.07 -15.81
C GLY A 564 6.83 -3.91 -16.25
N PHE A 565 6.33 -3.15 -15.29
CA PHE A 565 5.65 -1.89 -15.52
C PHE A 565 5.73 -1.07 -14.23
N LYS A 566 5.58 0.25 -14.34
CA LYS A 566 5.44 1.14 -13.19
C LYS A 566 4.43 2.22 -13.53
N ARG A 567 3.40 2.37 -12.71
CA ARG A 567 2.51 3.54 -12.72
C ARG A 567 3.18 4.66 -11.93
N VAL A 568 3.19 5.86 -12.50
CA VAL A 568 3.74 7.08 -11.86
C VAL A 568 2.84 8.27 -12.15
N PHE A 569 2.53 9.06 -11.12
CA PHE A 569 1.97 10.41 -11.29
C PHE A 569 3.10 11.36 -11.72
N ILE A 570 2.83 12.26 -12.66
CA ILE A 570 3.76 13.30 -13.08
C ILE A 570 2.98 14.61 -13.29
N GLY A 571 3.30 15.64 -12.52
CA GLY A 571 2.70 16.98 -12.65
C GLY A 571 3.07 17.66 -13.98
N LYS A 572 2.33 18.69 -14.36
CA LYS A 572 2.51 19.39 -15.64
C LYS A 572 3.93 19.98 -15.77
N GLY A 573 4.71 19.43 -16.71
CA GLY A 573 6.09 19.87 -16.96
C GLY A 573 7.14 19.15 -16.10
N ASP A 574 6.74 18.33 -15.14
CA ASP A 574 7.64 17.62 -14.24
C ASP A 574 8.30 16.40 -14.90
N ALA A 575 9.37 15.91 -14.26
CA ALA A 575 10.10 14.72 -14.64
C ALA A 575 10.29 13.77 -13.45
N VAL A 576 10.03 12.48 -13.66
CA VAL A 576 10.20 11.41 -12.68
C VAL A 576 11.24 10.41 -13.19
N LYS A 577 12.21 10.05 -12.35
CA LYS A 577 13.08 8.90 -12.61
C LYS A 577 12.31 7.62 -12.33
N VAL A 578 12.17 6.77 -13.35
CA VAL A 578 11.48 5.49 -13.28
C VAL A 578 12.51 4.37 -13.32
N GLU A 579 12.42 3.45 -12.36
CA GLU A 579 13.27 2.26 -12.30
C GLU A 579 12.40 1.00 -12.30
N ILE A 580 12.79 0.00 -13.08
CA ILE A 580 12.12 -1.30 -13.19
C ILE A 580 13.20 -2.38 -13.02
N PRO A 581 13.22 -3.11 -11.88
CA PRO A 581 14.25 -4.12 -11.60
C PRO A 581 14.07 -5.36 -12.47
N PHE A 582 15.12 -6.16 -12.57
CA PHE A 582 15.05 -7.53 -13.06
C PHE A 582 14.95 -8.50 -11.89
N ASP A 583 14.13 -9.54 -12.07
CA ASP A 583 13.92 -10.63 -11.11
C ASP A 583 14.29 -12.00 -11.71
N ALA A 584 14.18 -13.06 -10.90
CA ALA A 584 14.41 -14.43 -11.34
C ALA A 584 13.39 -14.94 -12.38
N GLY A 585 12.27 -14.23 -12.61
CA GLY A 585 11.28 -14.53 -13.65
C GLY A 585 11.56 -13.85 -14.99
N THR A 586 12.28 -12.73 -14.99
CA THR A 586 12.38 -11.77 -16.11
C THR A 586 12.85 -12.46 -17.39
N PHE A 587 14.06 -13.02 -17.37
CA PHE A 587 14.68 -13.67 -18.54
C PHE A 587 14.51 -15.19 -18.58
N ARG A 588 13.70 -15.75 -17.66
CA ARG A 588 13.58 -17.20 -17.44
C ARG A 588 12.62 -17.84 -18.44
N SER A 589 13.07 -18.89 -19.12
CA SER A 589 12.27 -19.76 -19.98
C SER A 589 12.16 -21.19 -19.43
N TYR A 590 11.20 -21.97 -19.94
CA TYR A 590 11.00 -23.36 -19.52
C TYR A 590 11.31 -24.37 -20.64
N ASP A 591 12.22 -25.29 -20.36
CA ASP A 591 12.64 -26.35 -21.28
C ASP A 591 11.74 -27.59 -21.12
N LYS A 592 10.89 -27.86 -22.13
CA LYS A 592 9.99 -29.03 -22.11
C LYS A 592 10.72 -30.37 -22.29
N GLU A 593 11.84 -30.42 -22.99
CA GLU A 593 12.58 -31.68 -23.22
C GLU A 593 13.28 -32.15 -21.94
N ASN A 594 13.88 -31.20 -21.21
CA ASN A 594 14.67 -31.47 -20.01
C ASN A 594 13.87 -31.32 -18.69
N GLY A 595 12.72 -30.64 -18.72
CA GLY A 595 11.85 -30.44 -17.56
C GLY A 595 12.46 -29.53 -16.48
N VAL A 596 13.11 -28.45 -16.92
CA VAL A 596 13.86 -27.48 -16.10
C VAL A 596 13.66 -26.05 -16.60
N PHE A 597 13.86 -25.07 -15.72
CA PHE A 597 14.00 -23.68 -16.15
C PHE A 597 15.41 -23.40 -16.68
N ARG A 598 15.53 -22.38 -17.52
CA ARG A 598 16.81 -21.84 -18.00
C ARG A 598 16.73 -20.34 -18.29
N VAL A 599 17.87 -19.70 -18.45
CA VAL A 599 18.04 -18.42 -19.17
C VAL A 599 18.77 -18.76 -20.46
N GLU A 600 18.22 -18.37 -21.60
CA GLU A 600 18.82 -18.65 -22.90
C GLU A 600 19.91 -17.62 -23.22
N GLY A 601 21.12 -18.09 -23.50
CA GLY A 601 22.27 -17.22 -23.75
C GLY A 601 22.09 -16.37 -25.02
N GLY A 602 22.41 -15.09 -24.95
CA GLY A 602 22.31 -14.18 -26.09
C GLY A 602 21.97 -12.74 -25.71
N ALA A 603 21.72 -11.93 -26.73
CA ALA A 603 21.27 -10.56 -26.60
C ALA A 603 19.74 -10.50 -26.49
N TYR A 604 19.25 -9.75 -25.51
CA TYR A 604 17.85 -9.44 -25.29
C TYR A 604 17.60 -7.96 -25.61
N GLU A 605 16.76 -7.66 -26.59
CA GLU A 605 16.17 -6.32 -26.78
C GLU A 605 15.23 -6.04 -25.60
N ILE A 606 15.42 -4.89 -24.95
CA ILE A 606 14.51 -4.35 -23.94
C ILE A 606 13.83 -3.11 -24.53
N CYS A 607 12.51 -3.04 -24.40
CA CYS A 607 11.67 -1.97 -24.94
C CYS A 607 10.84 -1.33 -23.84
N ILE A 608 10.89 0.00 -23.72
CA ILE A 608 10.02 0.77 -22.81
C ILE A 608 9.00 1.55 -23.63
N GLY A 609 7.72 1.46 -23.26
CA GLY A 609 6.62 2.09 -23.98
C GLY A 609 5.39 2.40 -23.11
N GLU A 610 4.38 3.05 -23.67
CA GLU A 610 3.04 3.19 -23.05
C GLU A 610 2.13 2.00 -23.38
N SER A 611 2.47 1.20 -24.39
CA SER A 611 1.72 0.06 -24.88
C SER A 611 2.63 -0.86 -25.67
N ALA A 612 2.16 -2.05 -26.04
CA ALA A 612 2.92 -2.96 -26.90
C ALA A 612 3.21 -2.38 -28.30
N ALA A 613 2.51 -1.31 -28.70
CA ALA A 613 2.66 -0.63 -29.99
C ALA A 613 3.43 0.72 -29.91
N ASP A 614 3.24 1.51 -28.85
CA ASP A 614 4.00 2.76 -28.59
C ASP A 614 5.25 2.46 -27.76
N ILE A 615 6.32 2.00 -28.43
CA ILE A 615 7.66 1.83 -27.85
C ILE A 615 8.51 3.07 -28.11
N ARG A 616 9.00 3.68 -27.03
CA ARG A 616 9.72 4.97 -27.04
C ARG A 616 11.22 4.82 -26.83
N LEU A 617 11.63 3.89 -25.97
CA LEU A 617 13.03 3.62 -25.67
C LEU A 617 13.37 2.16 -25.97
N LYS A 618 14.62 1.93 -26.40
CA LYS A 618 15.20 0.62 -26.62
C LYS A 618 16.59 0.52 -26.01
N GLY A 619 16.89 -0.63 -25.42
CA GLY A 619 18.22 -1.01 -24.96
C GLY A 619 18.48 -2.49 -25.22
N GLU A 620 19.68 -2.96 -24.89
CA GLU A 620 20.08 -4.36 -25.05
C GLU A 620 20.86 -4.83 -23.82
N ILE A 621 20.65 -6.08 -23.40
CA ILE A 621 21.52 -6.77 -22.45
C ILE A 621 21.94 -8.13 -23.03
N THR A 622 23.22 -8.49 -22.89
CA THR A 622 23.71 -9.83 -23.28
C THR A 622 23.88 -10.68 -22.03
N LEU A 623 23.12 -11.78 -21.97
CA LEU A 623 23.16 -12.74 -20.86
C LEU A 623 23.86 -14.04 -21.27
N LYS A 624 24.45 -14.72 -20.30
CA LYS A 624 25.00 -16.07 -20.45
C LYS A 624 23.90 -17.12 -20.32
N GLU A 625 24.09 -18.26 -20.96
CA GLU A 625 23.22 -19.41 -20.79
C GLU A 625 23.35 -19.96 -19.36
N HIS A 626 22.21 -20.21 -18.71
CA HIS A 626 22.13 -20.76 -17.37
C HIS A 626 20.99 -21.78 -17.32
N VAL A 627 21.24 -23.00 -16.86
CA VAL A 627 20.19 -24.03 -16.68
C VAL A 627 20.04 -24.31 -15.20
N PHE A 628 18.86 -24.04 -14.64
CA PHE A 628 18.62 -24.16 -13.20
C PHE A 628 18.48 -25.64 -12.80
N GLY A 629 19.30 -26.09 -11.84
CA GLY A 629 19.15 -27.41 -11.25
C GLY A 629 17.85 -27.51 -10.43
N LYS A 630 17.28 -28.73 -10.33
CA LYS A 630 16.07 -29.00 -9.52
C LYS A 630 16.20 -28.67 -8.03
N ALA A 631 17.40 -28.36 -7.53
CA ALA A 631 17.64 -27.91 -6.15
C ALA A 631 18.02 -26.42 -6.04
N GLU A 632 18.05 -25.69 -7.16
CA GLU A 632 18.29 -24.25 -7.24
C GLU A 632 16.96 -23.51 -7.39
N VAL A 633 16.07 -23.99 -8.27
CA VAL A 633 14.66 -23.52 -8.37
C VAL A 633 14.01 -23.51 -6.99
N LEU A 634 14.06 -24.66 -6.29
CA LEU A 634 13.48 -24.86 -4.95
C LEU A 634 14.24 -24.15 -3.80
N ARG A 635 15.17 -23.24 -4.13
CA ARG A 635 15.85 -22.35 -3.18
C ARG A 635 15.56 -20.89 -3.45
N GLU A 636 15.43 -20.49 -4.72
CA GLU A 636 15.00 -19.13 -5.06
C GLU A 636 13.58 -18.87 -4.58
N ASP A 637 12.66 -19.84 -4.73
CA ASP A 637 11.29 -19.78 -4.21
C ASP A 637 11.25 -19.44 -2.68
N VAL A 638 12.29 -19.87 -1.95
CA VAL A 638 12.37 -19.85 -0.47
C VAL A 638 13.14 -18.64 0.09
N THR A 639 13.69 -17.75 -0.75
CA THR A 639 14.52 -16.62 -0.28
C THR A 639 14.10 -15.26 -0.86
N ASP A 640 13.67 -14.35 0.01
CA ASP A 640 13.33 -12.94 -0.30
C ASP A 640 14.55 -12.05 -0.65
N ASP A 641 15.66 -12.65 -1.10
CA ASP A 641 16.91 -11.96 -1.47
C ASP A 641 17.02 -11.89 -3.01
N ILE A 642 17.08 -10.67 -3.57
CA ILE A 642 17.18 -10.44 -5.01
C ILE A 642 18.48 -11.06 -5.55
N MET A 643 18.38 -12.16 -6.29
CA MET A 643 19.51 -12.82 -6.94
C MET A 643 19.76 -12.23 -8.34
N PRO A 644 21.00 -11.83 -8.67
CA PRO A 644 21.33 -11.37 -10.02
C PRO A 644 21.32 -12.54 -11.02
N VAL A 645 20.69 -12.32 -12.17
CA VAL A 645 20.29 -13.37 -13.12
C VAL A 645 21.47 -13.89 -13.96
N GLY A 646 21.45 -15.20 -14.29
CA GLY A 646 22.18 -15.74 -15.44
C GLY A 646 23.66 -16.14 -15.23
N PHE A 647 24.25 -15.93 -14.05
CA PHE A 647 25.62 -16.37 -13.77
C PHE A 647 25.64 -17.72 -13.05
N THR A 648 25.95 -18.79 -13.78
CA THR A 648 26.31 -20.09 -13.20
C THR A 648 27.49 -19.92 -12.22
N ARG A 649 27.25 -20.13 -10.92
CA ARG A 649 28.33 -20.15 -9.92
C ARG A 649 29.23 -21.34 -10.22
N THR A 650 30.42 -21.11 -10.75
CA THR A 650 31.37 -22.20 -10.94
C THR A 650 31.79 -22.76 -9.57
N LYS A 651 32.26 -24.01 -9.52
CA LYS A 651 32.89 -24.53 -8.29
C LYS A 651 34.13 -23.73 -7.90
N GLU A 652 34.74 -23.03 -8.86
CA GLU A 652 35.84 -22.09 -8.63
C GLU A 652 35.33 -20.78 -8.01
N ASP A 653 34.16 -20.25 -8.38
CA ASP A 653 33.53 -19.10 -7.71
C ASP A 653 33.09 -19.43 -6.28
N GLU A 654 32.51 -20.62 -6.06
CA GLU A 654 32.22 -21.12 -4.71
C GLU A 654 33.50 -21.33 -3.89
N ALA A 655 34.57 -21.86 -4.51
CA ALA A 655 35.87 -21.99 -3.87
C ALA A 655 36.46 -20.61 -3.55
N ILE A 656 36.44 -19.66 -4.48
CA ILE A 656 36.93 -18.28 -4.31
C ILE A 656 36.08 -17.51 -3.30
N ARG A 657 34.77 -17.76 -3.14
CA ARG A 657 33.96 -17.20 -2.04
C ARG A 657 34.20 -17.90 -0.70
N LYS A 658 34.40 -19.22 -0.66
CA LYS A 658 34.80 -19.96 0.57
C LYS A 658 36.21 -19.58 1.01
N GLU A 659 37.13 -19.40 0.07
CA GLU A 659 38.47 -18.88 0.30
C GLU A 659 38.38 -17.42 0.70
N LYS A 660 37.77 -16.49 -0.04
CA LYS A 660 37.62 -15.08 0.41
C LYS A 660 36.95 -14.94 1.79
N LYS A 661 36.03 -15.83 2.19
CA LYS A 661 35.50 -15.87 3.58
C LYS A 661 36.47 -16.49 4.60
N LYS A 662 37.22 -17.54 4.25
CA LYS A 662 38.31 -18.09 5.09
C LYS A 662 39.54 -17.19 5.16
N LEU A 663 39.78 -16.39 4.12
CA LEU A 663 40.92 -15.50 3.91
C LEU A 663 40.60 -14.06 4.35
N SER A 664 39.35 -13.75 4.74
CA SER A 664 39.05 -12.53 5.50
C SER A 664 39.16 -12.78 6.99
N PHE A 665 38.55 -13.86 7.52
CA PHE A 665 38.63 -14.18 8.96
C PHE A 665 39.96 -14.86 9.33
N GLY A 666 40.33 -15.91 8.61
CA GLY A 666 41.55 -16.69 8.87
C GLY A 666 42.83 -15.92 8.57
N LEU A 667 42.86 -15.02 7.58
CA LEU A 667 44.03 -14.16 7.36
C LEU A 667 44.15 -13.07 8.44
N ARG A 668 43.03 -12.51 8.93
CA ARG A 668 43.05 -11.56 10.07
C ARG A 668 43.51 -12.26 11.35
N LEU A 669 43.01 -13.47 11.61
CA LEU A 669 43.45 -14.28 12.75
C LEU A 669 44.91 -14.74 12.61
N PHE A 670 45.36 -15.10 11.40
CA PHE A 670 46.75 -15.47 11.12
C PHE A 670 47.70 -14.27 11.19
N LEU A 671 47.33 -13.09 10.71
CA LEU A 671 48.12 -11.87 10.93
C LEU A 671 48.15 -11.50 12.41
N ALA A 672 47.04 -11.60 13.14
CA ALA A 672 47.03 -11.32 14.58
C ALA A 672 47.96 -12.28 15.34
N LEU A 673 47.91 -13.59 15.06
CA LEU A 673 48.83 -14.60 15.61
C LEU A 673 50.28 -14.42 15.16
N MET A 674 50.51 -14.04 13.90
CA MET A 674 51.87 -13.77 13.40
C MET A 674 52.44 -12.48 14.00
N LEU A 675 51.63 -11.43 14.22
CA LEU A 675 52.08 -10.23 14.92
C LEU A 675 52.38 -10.55 16.39
N THR A 676 51.51 -11.25 17.13
CA THR A 676 51.82 -11.61 18.52
C THR A 676 53.03 -12.52 18.61
N LEU A 677 53.15 -13.58 17.79
CA LEU A 677 54.35 -14.43 17.76
C LEU A 677 55.62 -13.68 17.30
N TYR A 678 55.51 -12.65 16.46
CA TYR A 678 56.62 -11.81 16.05
C TYR A 678 57.05 -10.85 17.18
N TYR A 679 56.12 -10.21 17.87
CA TYR A 679 56.39 -9.35 19.02
C TYR A 679 56.89 -10.16 20.23
N ASP A 680 56.25 -11.27 20.59
CA ASP A 680 56.70 -12.18 21.65
C ASP A 680 58.06 -12.81 21.31
N GLY A 681 58.28 -13.16 20.02
CA GLY A 681 59.55 -13.68 19.52
C GLY A 681 60.68 -12.65 19.57
N ILE A 682 60.40 -11.37 19.26
CA ILE A 682 61.37 -10.27 19.35
C ILE A 682 61.63 -9.88 20.80
N CYS A 683 60.61 -9.76 21.64
CA CYS A 683 60.77 -9.57 23.08
C CYS A 683 61.58 -10.70 23.71
N GLY A 684 61.30 -11.96 23.35
CA GLY A 684 62.09 -13.11 23.75
C GLY A 684 63.55 -13.04 23.28
N ALA A 685 63.80 -12.72 22.00
CA ALA A 685 65.16 -12.60 21.46
C ALA A 685 65.96 -11.46 22.11
N LEU A 686 65.34 -10.29 22.33
CA LEU A 686 65.95 -9.14 23.02
C LEU A 686 66.23 -9.42 24.50
N LEU A 687 65.43 -10.28 25.15
CA LEU A 687 65.67 -10.72 26.53
C LEU A 687 66.74 -11.82 26.66
N TYR A 688 67.13 -12.50 25.58
CA TYR A 688 67.97 -13.70 25.66
C TYR A 688 69.35 -13.62 24.97
N VAL A 689 69.63 -12.61 24.15
CA VAL A 689 70.88 -12.56 23.37
C VAL A 689 71.75 -11.36 23.70
N ASN A 690 72.88 -11.62 24.38
CA ASN A 690 74.07 -10.76 24.31
C ASN A 690 74.58 -10.75 22.86
N ILE A 691 74.33 -9.68 22.10
CA ILE A 691 74.80 -9.55 20.71
C ILE A 691 76.17 -8.82 20.67
N PRO A 692 77.23 -9.42 20.09
CA PRO A 692 78.54 -8.79 19.93
C PRO A 692 78.59 -7.68 18.84
N GLU A 693 79.71 -6.96 18.80
CA GLU A 693 79.89 -5.67 18.10
C GLU A 693 79.74 -5.67 16.56
N GLU A 694 79.75 -6.83 15.89
CA GLU A 694 79.96 -6.89 14.42
C GLU A 694 78.72 -6.68 13.53
N ASN A 695 77.48 -6.68 14.07
CA ASN A 695 76.24 -6.56 13.27
C ASN A 695 75.54 -5.18 13.32
N PHE A 696 76.24 -4.14 13.80
CA PHE A 696 75.68 -2.79 14.00
C PHE A 696 74.97 -2.20 12.77
N ILE A 697 75.49 -2.45 11.55
CA ILE A 697 74.94 -1.90 10.30
C ILE A 697 73.55 -2.48 9.98
N LEU A 698 73.32 -3.78 10.22
CA LEU A 698 72.02 -4.40 9.95
C LEU A 698 70.95 -3.86 10.91
N CYS A 699 71.31 -3.71 12.18
CA CYS A 699 70.46 -3.08 13.20
C CYS A 699 70.17 -1.61 12.86
N ALA A 700 71.14 -0.85 12.36
CA ALA A 700 70.96 0.54 11.96
C ALA A 700 70.02 0.69 10.75
N VAL A 701 70.11 -0.20 9.75
CA VAL A 701 69.22 -0.18 8.57
C VAL A 701 67.78 -0.57 8.94
N LEU A 702 67.60 -1.61 9.77
CA LEU A 702 66.27 -1.99 10.27
C LEU A 702 65.66 -0.90 11.17
N GLY A 703 66.46 -0.28 12.04
CA GLY A 703 66.04 0.88 12.85
C GLY A 703 65.64 2.09 12.00
N GLY A 704 66.38 2.37 10.92
CA GLY A 704 66.05 3.45 9.98
C GLY A 704 64.72 3.22 9.26
N LEU A 705 64.44 1.99 8.80
CA LEU A 705 63.16 1.64 8.17
C LEU A 705 61.98 1.74 9.16
N LEU A 706 62.17 1.33 10.42
CA LEU A 706 61.18 1.50 11.49
C LEU A 706 60.91 2.98 11.79
N ALA A 707 61.95 3.82 11.83
CA ALA A 707 61.80 5.26 12.05
C ALA A 707 60.97 5.94 10.94
N VAL A 708 61.22 5.60 9.68
CA VAL A 708 60.45 6.14 8.53
C VAL A 708 58.98 5.68 8.60
N GLY A 709 58.72 4.41 8.92
CA GLY A 709 57.35 3.89 9.07
C GLY A 709 56.54 4.64 10.15
N ASN A 710 57.18 4.93 11.30
CA ASN A 710 56.53 5.65 12.39
C ASN A 710 56.19 7.10 12.02
N VAL A 711 57.06 7.80 11.26
CA VAL A 711 56.81 9.19 10.82
C VAL A 711 55.59 9.28 9.91
N PHE A 712 55.43 8.34 8.96
CA PHE A 712 54.23 8.32 8.10
C PHE A 712 52.95 7.99 8.88
N ALA A 713 53.01 7.11 9.89
CA ALA A 713 51.86 6.81 10.74
C ALA A 713 51.41 8.03 11.54
N ILE A 714 52.35 8.79 12.11
CA ILE A 714 52.08 10.04 12.86
C ILE A 714 51.37 11.05 11.96
N ILE A 715 51.91 11.37 10.78
CA ILE A 715 51.32 12.34 9.84
C ILE A 715 49.90 11.94 9.43
N TYR A 716 49.66 10.65 9.16
CA TYR A 716 48.35 10.13 8.76
C TYR A 716 47.28 10.26 9.87
N ILE A 717 47.65 9.93 11.11
CA ILE A 717 46.77 10.04 12.28
C ILE A 717 46.17 11.46 12.41
N VAL A 718 46.91 12.49 12.01
CA VAL A 718 46.43 13.87 12.15
C VAL A 718 45.62 14.39 10.96
N LEU A 719 45.75 13.78 9.78
CA LEU A 719 44.84 14.13 8.67
C LEU A 719 43.40 13.82 9.10
N ILE A 720 43.24 12.76 9.88
CA ILE A 720 41.99 12.38 10.54
C ILE A 720 41.63 13.39 11.65
N ALA A 721 42.52 13.69 12.61
CA ALA A 721 42.23 14.63 13.71
C ALA A 721 41.79 16.02 13.24
N LYS A 722 42.49 16.58 12.26
CA LYS A 722 42.25 17.94 11.73
C LYS A 722 40.96 17.98 10.91
N ARG A 723 40.65 16.93 10.13
CA ARG A 723 39.38 16.75 9.41
C ARG A 723 38.21 16.58 10.39
N ARG A 724 38.35 15.74 11.42
CA ARG A 724 37.35 15.57 12.51
C ARG A 724 37.01 16.87 13.22
N ARG A 725 38.00 17.72 13.50
CA ARG A 725 37.79 19.01 14.17
C ARG A 725 37.11 20.06 13.28
N LEU A 726 37.22 19.93 11.96
CA LEU A 726 36.47 20.75 11.00
C LEU A 726 35.05 20.21 10.76
N GLN A 727 34.89 18.89 10.60
CA GLN A 727 33.58 18.23 10.41
C GLN A 727 32.59 18.49 11.56
N ARG A 728 33.06 18.77 12.79
CA ARG A 728 32.18 19.18 13.90
C ARG A 728 31.50 20.54 13.68
N LYS A 729 32.08 21.43 12.85
CA LYS A 729 31.60 22.81 12.62
C LYS A 729 30.82 23.00 11.31
N LEU A 730 30.62 21.92 10.56
CA LEU A 730 29.91 21.93 9.28
C LEU A 730 28.48 21.47 9.49
N HIS A 731 27.56 21.99 8.68
CA HIS A 731 26.16 21.61 8.74
C HIS A 731 26.00 20.13 8.34
N PRO A 732 25.03 19.37 8.87
CA PRO A 732 24.87 17.94 8.54
C PRO A 732 24.79 17.65 7.03
N LYS A 733 24.15 18.54 6.25
CA LYS A 733 24.15 18.46 4.77
C LYS A 733 25.56 18.48 4.14
N GLU A 734 26.50 19.21 4.75
CA GLU A 734 27.90 19.34 4.31
C GLU A 734 28.79 18.18 4.80
N VAL A 735 28.36 17.44 5.82
CA VAL A 735 29.10 16.31 6.40
C VAL A 735 28.62 14.95 5.88
N LEU A 736 27.31 14.78 5.62
CA LEU A 736 26.75 13.50 5.17
C LEU A 736 27.31 13.05 3.81
N GLY A 737 27.45 13.97 2.83
CA GLY A 737 28.01 13.63 1.52
C GLY A 737 29.45 13.09 1.57
N ASP A 738 30.22 13.42 2.62
CA ASP A 738 31.57 12.91 2.87
C ASP A 738 31.57 11.57 3.66
N MET A 739 30.40 11.15 4.16
CA MET A 739 30.19 9.90 4.91
C MET A 739 29.43 8.83 4.12
N VAL A 740 28.45 9.18 3.30
CA VAL A 740 27.58 8.20 2.61
C VAL A 740 28.34 7.43 1.52
N GLU A 741 29.37 8.02 0.88
CA GLU A 741 30.36 7.30 0.05
C GLU A 741 30.96 6.05 0.75
N ARG A 742 30.98 6.04 2.09
CA ARG A 742 31.56 4.98 2.92
C ARG A 742 30.53 4.10 3.63
N VAL A 743 29.24 4.44 3.54
CA VAL A 743 28.13 3.77 4.24
C VAL A 743 27.15 3.09 3.27
N ALA A 744 27.37 3.20 1.95
CA ALA A 744 26.68 2.47 0.87
C ALA A 744 26.88 0.93 0.90
N GLY A 745 26.44 0.27 1.97
CA GLY A 745 26.66 -1.15 2.25
C GLY A 745 25.64 -1.81 3.18
N PHE A 746 24.54 -1.13 3.53
CA PHE A 746 23.40 -1.71 4.25
C PHE A 746 22.10 -1.52 3.46
N LYS A 747 21.19 -2.48 3.61
CA LYS A 747 19.91 -2.54 2.88
C LYS A 747 18.88 -1.59 3.51
N GLU A 748 18.07 -0.91 2.70
CA GLU A 748 16.65 -1.26 2.53
C GLU A 748 15.97 -0.49 1.39
N ILE A 749 14.84 -1.06 0.91
CA ILE A 749 13.64 -0.49 0.28
C ILE A 749 13.80 0.78 -0.60
N ALA A 750 13.40 0.65 -1.87
CA ALA A 750 13.65 1.61 -2.95
C ALA A 750 13.15 3.05 -2.73
N LYS A 751 14.01 4.02 -3.07
CA LYS A 751 13.78 5.47 -3.07
C LYS A 751 13.41 5.95 -4.49
N ILE A 752 12.52 6.93 -4.63
CA ILE A 752 12.30 7.66 -5.90
C ILE A 752 12.87 9.08 -5.72
N SER A 753 13.76 9.49 -6.62
CA SER A 753 14.32 10.86 -6.64
C SER A 753 13.76 11.68 -7.80
N TYR A 754 13.59 12.98 -7.55
CA TYR A 754 13.37 14.02 -8.54
C TYR A 754 14.66 14.82 -8.68
N GLU A 755 15.23 14.93 -9.88
CA GLU A 755 16.48 15.66 -10.13
C GLU A 755 16.19 16.98 -10.87
N GLN A 756 16.72 18.10 -10.35
CA GLN A 756 16.82 19.34 -11.13
C GLN A 756 18.11 19.35 -11.99
N PRO A 757 18.12 20.03 -13.14
CA PRO A 757 19.21 19.92 -14.11
C PRO A 757 20.52 20.61 -13.67
N VAL A 758 21.61 19.85 -13.66
CA VAL A 758 22.96 20.27 -13.22
C VAL A 758 23.76 20.99 -14.32
N PRO A 759 24.39 22.15 -14.07
CA PRO A 759 25.33 22.82 -14.98
C PRO A 759 26.79 22.31 -14.83
N ALA A 760 27.64 22.58 -15.84
CA ALA A 760 28.97 21.99 -16.00
C ALA A 760 30.08 22.54 -15.04
N PRO A 761 31.15 21.76 -14.75
CA PRO A 761 32.08 22.01 -13.64
C PRO A 761 33.35 22.84 -13.95
N ALA A 762 34.10 23.19 -12.90
CA ALA A 762 35.44 23.80 -12.93
C ALA A 762 36.36 23.16 -11.84
N PRO A 763 37.71 23.25 -11.92
CA PRO A 763 38.60 22.24 -11.33
C PRO A 763 39.38 22.60 -10.03
N GLU A 764 40.12 21.58 -9.58
CA GLU A 764 40.85 21.32 -8.32
C GLU A 764 41.96 22.30 -7.87
N ILE A 765 42.29 22.27 -6.57
CA ILE A 765 43.60 22.63 -5.97
C ILE A 765 43.91 21.64 -4.81
N GLU A 766 45.19 21.28 -4.60
CA GLU A 766 45.66 20.20 -3.71
C GLU A 766 45.99 20.58 -2.23
N GLU A 767 46.42 19.57 -1.46
CA GLU A 767 46.51 19.46 0.02
C GLU A 767 47.66 20.22 0.75
N GLU A 768 47.58 20.29 2.09
CA GLU A 768 48.78 20.27 2.97
C GLU A 768 48.50 19.63 4.37
N GLN A 769 49.55 19.21 5.09
CA GLN A 769 49.56 18.15 6.13
C GLN A 769 49.61 18.62 7.63
N PRO A 770 49.61 17.72 8.65
CA PRO A 770 49.21 18.08 10.06
C PRO A 770 49.93 17.41 11.30
N GLU A 771 49.68 17.95 12.53
CA GLU A 771 50.19 17.53 13.89
C GLU A 771 49.08 17.71 15.00
N GLU A 772 48.67 16.84 15.97
CA GLU A 772 48.74 15.37 16.26
C GLU A 772 47.35 14.88 16.89
N GLU A 773 47.03 13.56 17.02
CA GLU A 773 45.73 13.03 17.57
C GLU A 773 45.88 12.27 18.93
N GLN A 774 44.81 12.20 19.72
CA GLN A 774 44.67 11.39 20.96
C GLN A 774 43.55 10.32 20.84
N PRO A 775 43.61 9.20 21.60
CA PRO A 775 42.97 7.95 21.19
C PRO A 775 41.46 7.85 21.44
N GLU A 776 40.78 7.13 20.54
CA GLU A 776 39.31 7.04 20.36
C GLU A 776 38.49 6.45 21.53
N ALA A 777 39.14 6.06 22.64
CA ALA A 777 38.47 5.38 23.76
C ALA A 777 37.45 6.29 24.49
N GLU A 778 37.74 7.57 24.66
CA GLU A 778 36.85 8.52 25.35
C GLU A 778 35.62 8.88 24.51
N VAL A 779 35.74 8.90 23.18
CA VAL A 779 34.65 9.33 22.27
C VAL A 779 33.45 8.37 22.35
N LYS A 780 33.69 7.06 22.44
CA LYS A 780 32.59 6.08 22.62
C LYS A 780 31.96 6.13 24.01
N ALA A 781 32.72 6.51 25.04
CA ALA A 781 32.15 6.72 26.37
C ALA A 781 31.27 7.97 26.42
N GLN A 782 31.69 9.07 25.79
CA GLN A 782 30.92 10.31 25.71
C GLN A 782 29.63 10.15 24.88
N TYR A 783 29.69 9.48 23.71
CA TYR A 783 28.49 9.25 22.90
C TYR A 783 27.46 8.34 23.57
N ALA A 784 27.88 7.38 24.40
CA ALA A 784 26.96 6.59 25.22
C ALA A 784 26.39 7.43 26.38
N ALA A 785 27.24 8.19 27.09
CA ALA A 785 26.81 9.01 28.24
C ALA A 785 25.87 10.17 27.88
N ALA A 786 25.81 10.59 26.61
CA ALA A 786 24.84 11.58 26.12
C ALA A 786 23.41 11.03 26.04
N PHE A 787 23.24 9.71 25.86
CA PHE A 787 21.94 9.04 25.93
C PHE A 787 21.82 8.35 27.28
N GLY A 788 21.16 9.02 28.23
CA GLY A 788 21.04 8.54 29.60
C GLY A 788 20.25 7.23 29.71
N ASP A 789 20.95 6.10 29.76
CA ASP A 789 20.42 4.79 30.16
C ASP A 789 20.05 4.79 31.66
N GLU A 790 18.97 5.49 32.01
CA GLU A 790 18.19 5.15 33.20
C GLU A 790 17.28 3.96 32.86
N GLU A 791 17.67 2.75 33.30
CA GLU A 791 16.80 1.57 33.31
C GLU A 791 15.59 1.82 34.23
N ARG A 792 14.55 2.48 33.70
CA ARG A 792 13.26 2.70 34.37
C ARG A 792 12.26 1.66 33.87
N GLU A 793 11.64 0.96 34.82
CA GLU A 793 10.64 -0.08 34.53
C GLU A 793 9.50 0.49 33.66
N ALA A 794 9.10 -0.25 32.63
CA ALA A 794 8.06 0.20 31.72
C ALA A 794 6.72 0.31 32.49
N PRO A 795 6.07 1.49 32.54
CA PRO A 795 4.86 1.67 33.32
C PRO A 795 3.71 0.80 32.77
N VAL A 796 2.93 0.23 33.68
CA VAL A 796 1.78 -0.62 33.35
C VAL A 796 0.62 0.26 32.89
N TYR A 797 0.26 0.18 31.62
CA TYR A 797 -0.85 0.95 31.05
C TYR A 797 -2.20 0.42 31.57
N GLU A 798 -2.92 1.23 32.35
CA GLU A 798 -4.26 0.90 32.84
C GLU A 798 -5.27 0.94 31.69
N LYS A 799 -5.95 -0.19 31.43
CA LYS A 799 -6.87 -0.36 30.29
C LYS A 799 -8.21 0.40 30.39
N LYS A 800 -8.38 1.30 31.38
CA LYS A 800 -9.62 2.04 31.68
C LYS A 800 -9.32 3.40 32.33
N VAL A 801 -9.35 4.46 31.53
CA VAL A 801 -9.32 5.87 31.99
C VAL A 801 -10.27 6.65 31.08
N SER A 802 -11.17 7.45 31.63
CA SER A 802 -12.12 8.30 30.89
C SER A 802 -11.52 9.65 30.49
N PHE A 803 -12.16 10.37 29.55
CA PHE A 803 -11.70 11.71 29.17
C PHE A 803 -11.76 12.73 30.31
N ALA A 804 -12.77 12.63 31.19
CA ALA A 804 -12.85 13.43 32.41
C ALA A 804 -11.66 13.15 33.35
N GLU A 805 -11.30 11.88 33.57
CA GLU A 805 -10.14 11.51 34.39
C GLU A 805 -8.80 11.95 33.77
N LEU A 806 -8.69 11.97 32.44
CA LEU A 806 -7.51 12.54 31.75
C LEU A 806 -7.44 14.06 31.89
N CYS A 807 -8.58 14.76 31.86
CA CYS A 807 -8.62 16.20 32.13
C CYS A 807 -8.20 16.52 33.56
N ASP A 808 -8.76 15.82 34.55
CA ASP A 808 -8.42 16.04 35.96
C ASP A 808 -6.98 15.63 36.26
N ASN A 809 -6.45 14.55 35.67
CA ASN A 809 -5.04 14.18 35.84
C ASN A 809 -4.08 15.17 35.17
N LEU A 810 -4.34 15.63 33.94
CA LEU A 810 -3.53 16.68 33.29
C LEU A 810 -3.58 17.97 34.09
N ARG A 811 -4.74 18.36 34.63
CA ARG A 811 -4.90 19.57 35.45
C ARG A 811 -4.19 19.46 36.81
N ALA A 812 -4.23 18.30 37.46
CA ALA A 812 -3.48 18.02 38.68
C ALA A 812 -1.96 17.97 38.42
N TYR A 813 -1.53 17.40 37.29
CA TYR A 813 -0.12 17.38 36.88
C TYR A 813 0.42 18.78 36.59
N MET A 814 -0.35 19.61 35.87
CA MET A 814 -0.04 21.04 35.65
C MET A 814 0.14 21.76 37.00
N LEU A 815 -0.79 21.55 37.94
CA LEU A 815 -0.72 22.15 39.28
C LEU A 815 0.52 21.67 40.05
N TYR A 816 0.85 20.38 40.02
CA TYR A 816 2.11 19.84 40.57
C TYR A 816 3.37 20.48 39.93
N LYS A 817 3.32 20.82 38.64
CA LYS A 817 4.37 21.58 37.94
C LYS A 817 4.32 23.10 38.18
N GLY A 818 3.49 23.58 39.10
CA GLY A 818 3.41 25.00 39.48
C GLY A 818 2.55 25.87 38.54
N VAL A 819 1.75 25.25 37.67
CA VAL A 819 0.91 25.94 36.68
C VAL A 819 -0.56 25.67 36.95
N SER A 820 -1.30 26.71 37.35
CA SER A 820 -2.75 26.63 37.54
C SER A 820 -3.45 26.87 36.20
N VAL A 821 -4.37 25.97 35.81
CA VAL A 821 -5.07 26.02 34.51
C VAL A 821 -6.58 25.90 34.73
N GLU A 822 -7.37 26.67 33.96
CA GLU A 822 -8.83 26.57 33.96
C GLU A 822 -9.31 25.23 33.34
N ALA A 823 -10.35 24.62 33.92
CA ALA A 823 -10.86 23.33 33.45
C ALA A 823 -11.30 23.35 31.97
N SER A 824 -11.96 24.44 31.55
CA SER A 824 -12.36 24.70 30.17
C SER A 824 -11.18 24.67 29.19
N SER A 825 -10.05 25.27 29.57
CA SER A 825 -8.82 25.30 28.77
C SER A 825 -8.18 23.91 28.66
N VAL A 826 -8.25 23.08 29.71
CA VAL A 826 -7.77 21.70 29.68
C VAL A 826 -8.64 20.83 28.77
N ARG A 827 -9.97 20.96 28.85
CA ARG A 827 -10.92 20.28 27.95
C ARG A 827 -10.69 20.63 26.48
N ALA A 828 -10.62 21.93 26.18
CA ALA A 828 -10.36 22.43 24.83
C ALA A 828 -9.03 21.90 24.26
N LEU A 829 -7.99 21.79 25.09
CA LEU A 829 -6.69 21.27 24.67
C LEU A 829 -6.72 19.75 24.38
N ILE A 830 -7.30 18.93 25.27
CA ILE A 830 -7.42 17.48 25.05
C ILE A 830 -8.28 17.18 23.83
N ALA A 831 -9.39 17.91 23.65
CA ALA A 831 -10.23 17.81 22.47
C ALA A 831 -9.52 18.25 21.18
N ALA A 832 -8.71 19.32 21.20
CA ALA A 832 -7.94 19.74 20.02
C ALA A 832 -6.83 18.73 19.64
N LEU A 833 -6.12 18.18 20.64
CA LEU A 833 -5.06 17.18 20.44
C LEU A 833 -5.59 15.84 19.86
N THR A 834 -6.87 15.55 20.05
CA THR A 834 -7.56 14.35 19.53
C THR A 834 -8.34 14.60 18.24
N ALA A 835 -8.84 15.82 18.04
CA ALA A 835 -9.60 16.20 16.85
C ALA A 835 -8.72 16.50 15.61
N GLY A 836 -7.49 16.99 15.79
CA GLY A 836 -6.62 17.44 14.69
C GLY A 836 -5.15 17.05 14.84
N LYS A 837 -4.41 17.10 13.71
CA LYS A 837 -2.96 16.82 13.67
C LYS A 837 -2.07 18.00 14.04
N ALA A 838 -2.59 19.22 13.95
CA ALA A 838 -1.86 20.40 14.38
C ALA A 838 -2.73 21.35 15.20
N VAL A 839 -2.19 21.81 16.32
CA VAL A 839 -2.84 22.72 17.27
C VAL A 839 -2.03 24.00 17.36
N TYR A 840 -2.71 25.14 17.26
CA TYR A 840 -2.12 26.47 17.45
C TYR A 840 -2.53 26.98 18.84
N LEU A 841 -1.59 26.95 19.77
CA LEU A 841 -1.78 27.25 21.18
C LEU A 841 -1.36 28.69 21.48
N ASN A 842 -2.25 29.41 22.14
CA ASN A 842 -2.07 30.79 22.58
C ASN A 842 -2.39 30.85 24.08
N CYS A 843 -1.72 31.71 24.85
CA CYS A 843 -2.03 31.88 26.27
C CYS A 843 -2.22 33.35 26.61
N ALA A 844 -3.22 33.65 27.45
CA ALA A 844 -3.52 35.00 27.89
C ALA A 844 -2.38 35.66 28.70
N ASN A 845 -1.51 34.85 29.32
CA ASN A 845 -0.31 35.31 30.03
C ASN A 845 0.95 34.74 29.32
N ALA A 846 1.82 35.61 28.81
CA ALA A 846 3.06 35.19 28.15
C ALA A 846 4.11 34.67 29.16
N GLU A 847 4.09 35.15 30.41
CA GLU A 847 5.10 34.79 31.42
C GLU A 847 4.98 33.33 31.90
N ILE A 848 3.77 32.76 31.87
CA ILE A 848 3.54 31.35 32.25
C ILE A 848 3.80 30.36 31.10
N LEU A 849 3.95 30.87 29.86
CA LEU A 849 4.05 30.06 28.65
C LEU A 849 5.17 29.00 28.72
N PRO A 850 6.42 29.30 29.15
CA PRO A 850 7.50 28.33 29.22
C PRO A 850 7.25 27.19 30.23
N ALA A 851 6.63 27.53 31.37
CA ALA A 851 6.28 26.54 32.40
C ALA A 851 5.13 25.64 31.94
N PHE A 852 4.11 26.24 31.29
CA PHE A 852 2.99 25.51 30.72
C PHE A 852 3.43 24.54 29.59
N THR A 853 4.29 24.97 28.67
CA THR A 853 4.77 24.10 27.58
C THR A 853 5.67 22.98 28.10
N SER A 854 6.54 23.26 29.09
CA SER A 854 7.33 22.24 29.78
C SER A 854 6.44 21.19 30.47
N ALA A 855 5.45 21.64 31.25
CA ALA A 855 4.51 20.75 31.93
C ALA A 855 3.65 19.91 30.97
N LEU A 856 3.17 20.51 29.87
CA LEU A 856 2.44 19.81 28.81
C LEU A 856 3.30 18.72 28.16
N ASN A 857 4.55 19.03 27.82
CA ASN A 857 5.42 18.09 27.14
C ASN A 857 5.83 16.92 28.06
N SER A 858 6.16 17.21 29.32
CA SER A 858 6.45 16.17 30.32
C SER A 858 5.27 15.22 30.59
N TYR A 859 4.02 15.67 30.42
CA TYR A 859 2.85 14.81 30.56
C TYR A 859 2.75 13.75 29.46
N PHE A 860 2.98 14.15 28.21
CA PHE A 860 2.89 13.27 27.02
C PHE A 860 4.22 12.57 26.63
N GLY A 861 5.34 12.92 27.28
CA GLY A 861 6.60 12.19 27.21
C GLY A 861 7.83 13.10 27.12
N ASN A 862 8.69 13.05 28.14
CA ASN A 862 9.85 13.94 28.32
C ASN A 862 10.81 14.02 27.12
N PHE A 863 10.80 15.17 26.44
CA PHE A 863 11.92 15.82 25.74
C PHE A 863 11.77 17.35 25.96
N SER A 864 12.71 18.19 25.53
CA SER A 864 12.52 19.65 25.60
C SER A 864 11.63 20.15 24.45
N TYR A 865 11.08 21.37 24.56
CA TYR A 865 10.41 22.01 23.43
C TYR A 865 11.39 22.91 22.67
N VAL A 866 11.29 22.96 21.34
CA VAL A 866 12.19 23.81 20.53
C VAL A 866 11.60 25.22 20.42
N THR A 867 12.44 26.25 20.45
CA THR A 867 12.02 27.64 20.24
C THR A 867 12.30 28.06 18.80
N ALA A 868 11.33 28.72 18.15
CA ALA A 868 11.45 29.12 16.75
C ALA A 868 12.37 30.33 16.58
N HIS A 869 13.31 30.23 15.64
CA HIS A 869 14.24 31.31 15.30
C HIS A 869 13.82 32.02 14.00
N ASP A 870 14.07 33.33 13.91
CA ASP A 870 13.74 34.12 12.70
C ASP A 870 14.53 33.72 11.44
N ASN A 871 15.66 33.04 11.64
CA ASN A 871 16.56 32.60 10.56
C ASN A 871 16.09 31.30 9.88
N TRP A 872 15.14 30.56 10.46
CA TRP A 872 14.63 29.30 9.91
C TRP A 872 13.97 29.52 8.54
N ALA A 873 14.44 28.76 7.55
CA ALA A 873 14.04 28.82 6.14
C ALA A 873 13.59 27.46 5.59
N GLU A 874 14.14 26.35 6.08
CA GLU A 874 13.90 24.97 5.59
C GLU A 874 13.45 24.02 6.71
N PRO A 875 12.83 22.87 6.40
CA PRO A 875 12.45 21.87 7.42
C PRO A 875 13.63 21.27 8.19
N ASP A 876 14.86 21.32 7.66
CA ASP A 876 16.06 20.81 8.34
C ASP A 876 16.45 21.71 9.53
N ASP A 877 16.11 23.01 9.50
CA ASP A 877 16.34 23.94 10.62
C ASP A 877 15.54 23.59 11.89
N LEU A 878 14.49 22.76 11.75
CA LEU A 878 13.73 22.20 12.88
C LEU A 878 14.45 21.03 13.55
N LEU A 879 15.35 20.36 12.84
CA LEU A 879 15.88 19.06 13.20
C LEU A 879 17.29 19.12 13.79
N TRP A 880 17.97 20.27 13.65
CA TRP A 880 19.31 20.52 14.16
C TRP A 880 19.38 21.83 14.95
N VAL A 881 20.26 21.87 15.94
CA VAL A 881 20.56 23.07 16.76
C VAL A 881 22.07 23.25 16.83
N GLU A 882 22.54 24.50 16.77
CA GLU A 882 23.95 24.86 16.97
C GLU A 882 24.24 25.10 18.47
N GLU A 883 25.07 24.25 19.08
CA GLU A 883 25.53 24.37 20.47
C GLU A 883 27.06 24.27 20.55
N GLU A 884 27.70 25.17 21.32
CA GLU A 884 29.13 25.16 21.68
C GLU A 884 30.12 24.71 20.57
N GLU A 885 29.96 25.28 19.36
CA GLU A 885 30.73 24.99 18.13
C GLU A 885 30.40 23.66 17.40
N ALA A 886 29.21 23.07 17.59
CA ALA A 886 28.73 21.92 16.82
C ALA A 886 27.21 21.91 16.54
N PHE A 887 26.80 21.19 15.49
CA PHE A 887 25.38 20.88 15.24
C PHE A 887 24.97 19.56 15.91
N ILE A 888 23.87 19.59 16.67
CA ILE A 888 23.27 18.43 17.36
C ILE A 888 21.80 18.23 16.94
N THR A 889 21.23 17.03 17.13
CA THR A 889 19.81 16.78 16.81
C THR A 889 18.90 17.49 17.82
N SER A 890 17.91 18.23 17.31
CA SER A 890 16.94 18.94 18.13
C SER A 890 16.02 17.99 18.89
N ASP A 891 15.43 18.43 20.01
CA ASP A 891 14.38 17.68 20.70
C ASP A 891 13.17 17.38 19.81
N PHE A 892 12.91 18.20 18.78
CA PHE A 892 11.86 17.96 17.80
C PHE A 892 12.20 16.77 16.89
N ALA A 893 13.45 16.67 16.40
CA ALA A 893 13.93 15.47 15.71
C ALA A 893 13.93 14.23 16.62
N ASN A 894 14.38 14.38 17.87
CA ASN A 894 14.41 13.30 18.86
C ASN A 894 12.98 12.80 19.17
N THR A 895 11.99 13.71 19.24
CA THR A 895 10.57 13.38 19.41
C THR A 895 10.01 12.62 18.22
N LEU A 896 10.30 13.05 16.98
CA LEU A 896 9.88 12.33 15.76
C LEU A 896 10.47 10.91 15.72
N ASN A 897 11.78 10.77 15.95
CA ASN A 897 12.46 9.47 15.99
C ASN A 897 11.93 8.55 17.12
N SER A 898 11.67 9.12 18.30
CA SER A 898 11.03 8.41 19.42
C SER A 898 9.59 7.98 19.09
N ALA A 899 8.85 8.76 18.28
CA ALA A 899 7.52 8.39 17.82
C ALA A 899 7.54 7.24 16.81
N CYS A 900 8.43 7.28 15.79
CA CYS A 900 8.63 6.19 14.82
C CYS A 900 9.00 4.86 15.51
N SER A 901 9.81 4.91 16.56
CA SER A 901 10.23 3.74 17.33
C SER A 901 9.21 3.28 18.40
N THR A 902 8.21 4.09 18.75
CA THR A 902 7.15 3.73 19.71
C THR A 902 5.74 4.06 19.18
N PRO A 903 5.29 3.42 18.08
CA PRO A 903 4.09 3.82 17.32
C PRO A 903 2.75 3.73 18.09
N ASP A 904 2.70 2.93 19.16
CA ASP A 904 1.52 2.81 20.05
C ASP A 904 1.48 3.89 21.15
N LYS A 905 2.47 4.78 21.24
CA LYS A 905 2.41 5.96 22.10
C LYS A 905 1.96 7.16 21.29
N ASN A 906 0.88 7.82 21.69
CA ASN A 906 0.61 9.18 21.21
C ASN A 906 1.71 10.11 21.73
N ARG A 907 2.24 10.99 20.86
CA ARG A 907 3.28 11.94 21.18
C ARG A 907 2.85 13.35 20.79
N VAL A 908 3.37 14.34 21.52
CA VAL A 908 3.18 15.76 21.19
C VAL A 908 4.55 16.35 20.85
N ALA A 909 4.64 17.07 19.74
CA ALA A 909 5.86 17.78 19.35
C ALA A 909 5.61 19.29 19.47
N VAL A 910 6.25 19.95 20.43
CA VAL A 910 6.00 21.35 20.79
C VAL A 910 7.07 22.28 20.20
N ILE A 911 6.63 23.34 19.50
CA ILE A 911 7.48 24.44 19.03
C ILE A 911 6.94 25.76 19.60
N ALA A 912 7.76 26.50 20.33
CA ALA A 912 7.38 27.77 20.96
C ALA A 912 7.94 29.01 20.24
N GLY A 913 7.40 30.20 20.55
CA GLY A 913 7.88 31.46 19.96
C GLY A 913 7.52 31.64 18.48
N VAL A 914 6.52 30.92 18.00
CA VAL A 914 6.18 30.82 16.57
C VAL A 914 5.55 32.12 16.05
N LYS A 915 6.19 32.73 15.05
CA LYS A 915 5.64 33.88 14.31
C LYS A 915 4.89 33.41 13.07
N GLY A 916 3.67 33.93 12.86
CA GLY A 916 2.77 33.45 11.82
C GLY A 916 3.35 33.54 10.40
N ALA A 917 4.16 34.57 10.15
CA ALA A 917 4.79 34.82 8.85
C ALA A 917 5.92 33.83 8.48
N ASN A 918 6.54 33.15 9.45
CA ASN A 918 7.67 32.24 9.17
C ASN A 918 7.23 30.78 8.93
N LEU A 919 6.03 30.38 9.37
CA LEU A 919 5.58 28.98 9.31
C LEU A 919 5.56 28.37 7.91
N LYS A 920 5.28 29.18 6.87
CA LYS A 920 5.30 28.73 5.48
C LYS A 920 6.70 28.41 4.93
N LYS A 921 7.77 28.78 5.64
CA LYS A 921 9.16 28.51 5.25
C LYS A 921 9.54 27.09 5.70
N TYR A 922 9.74 26.92 7.01
CA TYR A 922 10.26 25.70 7.61
C TYR A 922 9.20 24.64 7.92
N PHE A 923 7.92 25.00 8.08
CA PHE A 923 6.86 24.08 8.53
C PHE A 923 5.91 23.60 7.40
N GLY A 924 6.26 23.85 6.13
CA GLY A 924 5.39 23.60 4.97
C GLY A 924 4.86 22.17 4.88
N ASP A 925 5.74 21.17 4.95
CA ASP A 925 5.35 19.75 4.84
C ASP A 925 4.54 19.24 6.03
N PHE A 926 4.77 19.79 7.24
CA PHE A 926 3.97 19.50 8.41
C PHE A 926 2.54 20.06 8.29
N ILE A 927 2.40 21.24 7.66
CA ILE A 927 1.10 21.83 7.32
C ILE A 927 0.38 20.94 6.28
N LEU A 928 1.10 20.46 5.25
CA LEU A 928 0.55 19.54 4.25
C LEU A 928 0.12 18.20 4.86
N HIS A 929 0.98 17.54 5.67
CA HIS A 929 0.60 16.32 6.40
C HIS A 929 -0.60 16.56 7.33
N SER A 930 -0.69 17.71 8.00
CA SER A 930 -1.84 18.05 8.84
C SER A 930 -3.13 18.25 8.05
N MET A 931 -3.05 18.69 6.79
CA MET A 931 -4.19 18.76 5.86
C MET A 931 -4.53 17.39 5.25
N TYR A 932 -3.56 16.49 5.11
CA TYR A 932 -3.70 15.17 4.50
C TYR A 932 -3.12 14.03 5.37
N PRO A 933 -3.64 13.82 6.60
CA PRO A 933 -3.05 12.90 7.59
C PRO A 933 -3.39 11.42 7.35
N THR A 934 -3.70 11.08 6.10
CA THR A 934 -3.90 9.72 5.57
C THR A 934 -2.92 9.42 4.44
N GLU A 935 -2.05 10.37 4.12
CA GLU A 935 -0.97 10.23 3.15
C GLU A 935 0.35 10.19 3.93
N GLU A 936 1.18 9.18 3.65
CA GLU A 936 2.55 9.16 4.16
C GLU A 936 3.30 10.37 3.60
N ARG A 937 3.95 11.14 4.48
CA ARG A 937 4.66 12.37 4.11
C ARG A 937 6.10 12.27 4.58
N THR A 938 7.02 12.33 3.62
CA THR A 938 8.46 12.21 3.86
C THR A 938 9.14 13.55 3.60
N LEU A 939 9.78 14.11 4.63
CA LEU A 939 10.66 15.26 4.46
C LEU A 939 11.91 14.83 3.68
N VAL A 940 12.25 15.57 2.63
CA VAL A 940 13.54 15.45 1.95
C VAL A 940 14.46 16.52 2.52
N LEU A 941 15.42 16.12 3.34
CA LEU A 941 16.36 17.02 4.02
C LEU A 941 17.60 17.21 3.15
N SER A 942 18.07 16.11 2.55
CA SER A 942 19.02 16.08 1.44
C SER A 942 18.67 14.92 0.49
N ASP A 943 19.36 14.81 -0.64
CA ASP A 943 19.22 13.70 -1.60
C ASP A 943 19.38 12.33 -0.92
N GLU A 944 20.19 12.29 0.15
CA GLU A 944 20.54 11.09 0.92
C GLU A 944 19.60 10.92 2.13
N LEU A 945 19.31 12.00 2.88
CA LEU A 945 18.57 11.96 4.14
C LEU A 945 17.07 12.32 3.97
N THR A 946 16.21 11.35 4.30
CA THR A 946 14.75 11.47 4.23
C THR A 946 14.09 10.99 5.52
N LEU A 947 13.09 11.75 6.02
CA LEU A 947 12.40 11.47 7.29
C LEU A 947 10.88 11.39 7.08
N THR A 948 10.28 10.20 7.23
CA THR A 948 8.82 10.04 7.24
C THR A 948 8.22 10.62 8.51
N LEU A 949 7.17 11.44 8.37
CA LEU A 949 6.38 12.01 9.46
C LEU A 949 5.44 10.95 10.04
N PRO A 950 5.50 10.65 11.36
CA PRO A 950 4.81 9.50 11.93
C PRO A 950 3.40 9.83 12.47
N ASP A 951 2.43 8.99 12.11
CA ASP A 951 1.00 9.19 12.42
C ASP A 951 0.62 9.15 13.91
N ASN A 952 1.56 8.88 14.83
CA ASN A 952 1.32 8.97 16.29
C ASN A 952 1.74 10.31 16.91
N VAL A 953 2.25 11.27 16.13
CA VAL A 953 2.56 12.64 16.59
C VAL A 953 1.39 13.59 16.33
N THR A 954 1.13 14.50 17.27
CA THR A 954 0.35 15.73 17.06
C THR A 954 1.26 16.94 17.28
N TYR A 955 1.22 17.91 16.38
CA TYR A 955 2.10 19.08 16.38
C TYR A 955 1.47 20.26 17.13
N VAL A 956 2.15 20.79 18.14
CA VAL A 956 1.67 21.95 18.92
C VAL A 956 2.59 23.14 18.64
N LEU A 957 2.05 24.14 17.96
CA LEU A 957 2.72 25.42 17.75
C LEU A 957 2.25 26.41 18.80
N VAL A 958 3.18 27.08 19.45
CA VAL A 958 2.87 28.05 20.51
C VAL A 958 3.32 29.44 20.07
N ALA A 959 2.37 30.37 20.04
CA ALA A 959 2.53 31.69 19.45
C ALA A 959 3.67 32.51 20.08
N ALA A 960 4.31 33.37 19.29
CA ALA A 960 5.22 34.40 19.79
C ALA A 960 4.48 35.48 20.61
N GLU A 961 5.20 36.20 21.46
CA GLU A 961 4.63 37.28 22.26
C GLU A 961 4.02 38.37 21.35
N GLY A 962 2.71 38.61 21.51
CA GLY A 962 1.93 39.55 20.69
C GLY A 962 1.18 38.92 19.51
N GLU A 963 1.57 37.74 19.03
CA GLU A 963 0.92 37.05 17.89
C GLU A 963 -0.38 36.33 18.32
N ARG A 964 -1.51 37.05 18.29
CA ARG A 964 -2.81 36.54 18.78
C ARG A 964 -3.74 35.97 17.70
N GLU A 965 -3.40 36.07 16.43
CA GLU A 965 -4.19 35.53 15.33
C GLU A 965 -3.49 34.35 14.65
N LEU A 966 -4.26 33.32 14.29
CA LEU A 966 -3.80 32.27 13.40
C LEU A 966 -3.83 32.82 11.97
N PRO A 967 -2.72 32.79 11.20
CA PRO A 967 -2.70 33.33 9.85
C PRO A 967 -3.81 32.74 8.96
N PRO A 968 -4.48 33.58 8.13
CA PRO A 968 -5.53 33.18 7.20
C PRO A 968 -5.34 31.80 6.54
N GLU A 969 -4.16 31.60 5.99
CA GLU A 969 -3.79 30.48 5.13
C GLU A 969 -3.63 29.16 5.90
N LEU A 970 -3.53 29.23 7.24
CA LEU A 970 -3.33 28.09 8.13
C LEU A 970 -4.64 27.66 8.84
N SER A 971 -5.70 28.47 8.78
CA SER A 971 -7.03 28.20 9.37
C SER A 971 -7.61 26.80 9.07
N LYS A 972 -7.29 26.21 7.91
CA LYS A 972 -7.72 24.86 7.51
C LYS A 972 -6.91 23.75 8.18
N ALA A 973 -5.59 23.93 8.33
CA ALA A 973 -4.69 22.89 8.85
C ALA A 973 -4.73 22.77 10.39
N PHE A 974 -4.92 23.88 11.10
CA PHE A 974 -4.84 23.93 12.56
C PHE A 974 -6.21 23.96 13.26
N ILE A 975 -6.20 23.62 14.55
CA ILE A 975 -7.24 23.98 15.52
C ILE A 975 -6.61 24.98 16.50
N ARG A 976 -7.26 26.13 16.76
CA ARG A 976 -6.78 27.14 17.72
C ARG A 976 -7.24 26.79 19.14
N VAL A 977 -6.36 26.90 20.13
CA VAL A 977 -6.70 26.80 21.56
C VAL A 977 -6.14 28.01 22.30
N ASP A 978 -7.03 28.81 22.90
CA ASP A 978 -6.67 29.90 23.80
C ASP A 978 -6.71 29.38 25.25
N VAL A 979 -5.55 29.25 25.89
CA VAL A 979 -5.39 28.70 27.25
C VAL A 979 -5.38 29.82 28.29
N ILE A 980 -6.18 29.64 29.35
CA ILE A 980 -6.18 30.47 30.56
C ILE A 980 -5.39 29.75 31.66
N ALA A 981 -4.21 30.29 31.97
CA ALA A 981 -3.30 29.76 32.98
C ALA A 981 -2.59 30.86 33.79
N SER A 982 -2.16 30.53 35.00
CA SER A 982 -1.35 31.37 35.89
C SER A 982 -0.28 30.54 36.62
N ALA A 983 0.67 31.20 37.26
CA ALA A 983 1.47 30.55 38.30
C ALA A 983 0.55 30.03 39.42
N ALA A 984 0.93 28.94 40.05
CA ALA A 984 0.30 28.40 41.25
C ALA A 984 1.11 28.78 42.50
N GLU A 985 0.44 28.98 43.64
CA GLU A 985 1.07 29.36 44.90
C GLU A 985 1.05 28.20 45.91
N GLY A 986 2.24 27.77 46.34
CA GLY A 986 2.45 26.76 47.38
C GLY A 986 3.05 25.45 46.86
N GLU A 987 3.26 24.51 47.78
CA GLU A 987 3.60 23.12 47.42
C GLU A 987 2.31 22.35 47.09
N HIS A 988 2.36 21.55 46.02
CA HIS A 988 1.23 20.77 45.52
C HIS A 988 1.60 19.28 45.49
N PRO A 989 0.65 18.37 45.75
CA PRO A 989 0.94 16.94 45.90
C PRO A 989 1.46 16.34 44.59
N GLU A 990 2.46 15.46 44.71
CA GLU A 990 3.03 14.77 43.56
C GLU A 990 1.96 13.99 42.80
N THR A 991 1.94 14.17 41.47
CA THR A 991 0.95 13.58 40.57
C THR A 991 1.68 12.93 39.42
N GLU A 992 1.44 11.63 39.20
CA GLU A 992 1.94 10.90 38.03
C GLU A 992 1.07 11.18 36.79
N ALA A 993 1.69 11.20 35.61
CA ALA A 993 1.01 11.45 34.34
C ALA A 993 0.40 10.15 33.77
N LYS A 994 -0.94 10.07 33.73
CA LYS A 994 -1.67 8.94 33.13
C LYS A 994 -1.48 8.94 31.60
N ASN A 995 -0.71 7.97 31.13
CA ASN A 995 -0.42 7.75 29.71
C ASN A 995 -1.36 6.69 29.13
N VAL A 996 -1.97 6.99 27.97
CA VAL A 996 -2.92 6.12 27.26
C VAL A 996 -2.36 5.77 25.88
N THR A 997 -2.52 4.52 25.45
CA THR A 997 -2.02 4.05 24.15
C THR A 997 -2.77 4.67 22.98
N ARG A 998 -2.18 4.63 21.78
CA ARG A 998 -2.77 5.18 20.56
C ARG A 998 -4.07 4.46 20.19
N ALA A 999 -4.11 3.14 20.36
CA ALA A 999 -5.33 2.36 20.18
C ALA A 999 -6.43 2.80 21.15
N ALA A 1000 -6.15 2.84 22.46
CA ALA A 1000 -7.14 3.16 23.48
C ALA A 1000 -7.66 4.61 23.37
N LEU A 1001 -6.80 5.59 23.07
CA LEU A 1001 -7.27 6.97 22.86
C LEU A 1001 -8.16 7.09 21.61
N SER A 1002 -7.87 6.32 20.55
CA SER A 1002 -8.74 6.29 19.36
C SER A 1002 -10.08 5.61 19.62
N GLU A 1003 -10.11 4.57 20.45
CA GLU A 1003 -11.33 3.90 20.93
C GLU A 1003 -12.20 4.88 21.73
N MET A 1004 -11.62 5.58 22.71
CA MET A 1004 -12.29 6.64 23.48
C MET A 1004 -12.88 7.75 22.59
N VAL A 1005 -12.18 8.21 21.54
CA VAL A 1005 -12.72 9.22 20.61
C VAL A 1005 -13.93 8.69 19.83
N SER A 1006 -14.02 7.39 19.53
CA SER A 1006 -15.23 6.82 18.91
C SER A 1006 -16.39 6.76 19.90
N GLU A 1007 -16.14 6.22 21.10
CA GLU A 1007 -17.13 6.16 22.17
C GLU A 1007 -17.71 7.54 22.51
N ALA A 1008 -16.85 8.56 22.65
CA ALA A 1008 -17.26 9.92 22.96
C ALA A 1008 -18.13 10.52 21.84
N ARG A 1009 -17.85 10.22 20.56
CA ARG A 1009 -18.72 10.63 19.45
C ARG A 1009 -20.09 9.97 19.56
N GLU A 1010 -20.13 8.66 19.76
CA GLU A 1010 -21.39 7.89 19.83
C GLU A 1010 -22.26 8.26 21.04
N ARG A 1011 -21.66 8.67 22.16
CA ARG A 1011 -22.36 9.10 23.39
C ARG A 1011 -22.73 10.58 23.39
N CYS A 1012 -21.90 11.44 22.81
CA CYS A 1012 -21.94 12.88 23.03
C CYS A 1012 -21.94 13.66 21.71
N PHE A 1013 -23.11 14.13 21.30
CA PHE A 1013 -23.30 15.01 20.14
C PHE A 1013 -23.81 16.39 20.57
N LEU A 1014 -23.46 17.44 19.82
CA LEU A 1014 -24.28 18.67 19.81
C LEU A 1014 -25.71 18.33 19.36
N ALA A 1015 -26.71 19.02 19.91
CA ALA A 1015 -28.10 18.82 19.52
C ALA A 1015 -28.34 19.23 18.05
N GLU A 1016 -29.36 18.63 17.42
CA GLU A 1016 -29.80 18.97 16.04
C GLU A 1016 -30.02 20.47 15.84
N LYS A 1017 -30.56 21.15 16.86
CA LYS A 1017 -30.75 22.62 16.90
C LYS A 1017 -29.43 23.39 16.76
N SER A 1018 -28.36 22.88 17.35
CA SER A 1018 -27.03 23.52 17.35
C SER A 1018 -26.32 23.30 16.02
N TRP A 1019 -26.43 22.11 15.42
CA TRP A 1019 -25.99 21.86 14.04
C TRP A 1019 -26.76 22.73 13.03
N LYS A 1020 -28.09 22.78 13.13
CA LYS A 1020 -28.93 23.59 12.24
C LYS A 1020 -28.56 25.08 12.26
N ARG A 1021 -28.14 25.63 13.41
CA ARG A 1021 -27.64 27.01 13.52
C ARG A 1021 -26.33 27.24 12.75
N LEU A 1022 -25.48 26.21 12.62
CA LEU A 1022 -24.25 26.25 11.80
C LEU A 1022 -24.58 26.19 10.31
N ASP A 1023 -25.60 25.42 9.91
CA ASP A 1023 -26.12 25.40 8.54
C ASP A 1023 -26.76 26.74 8.17
N GLU A 1024 -27.68 27.26 8.98
CA GLU A 1024 -28.34 28.57 8.80
C GLU A 1024 -27.31 29.72 8.73
N LEU A 1025 -26.23 29.66 9.51
CA LEU A 1025 -25.10 30.60 9.40
C LEU A 1025 -24.35 30.43 8.07
N THR A 1026 -24.07 29.18 7.67
CA THR A 1026 -23.34 28.88 6.43
C THR A 1026 -24.12 29.34 5.20
N GLU A 1027 -25.45 29.17 5.19
CA GLU A 1027 -26.34 29.74 4.17
C GLU A 1027 -26.31 31.28 4.18
N ALA A 1028 -26.45 31.91 5.35
CA ALA A 1028 -26.46 33.36 5.48
C ALA A 1028 -25.15 34.03 5.02
N VAL A 1029 -24.00 33.39 5.25
CA VAL A 1029 -22.71 33.85 4.74
C VAL A 1029 -22.60 33.59 3.23
N ASN A 1030 -23.02 32.42 2.73
CA ASN A 1030 -23.01 32.10 1.29
C ASN A 1030 -23.86 33.06 0.44
N ALA A 1031 -24.96 33.58 1.00
CA ALA A 1031 -25.78 34.61 0.34
C ALA A 1031 -25.01 35.93 0.06
N SER A 1032 -23.86 36.14 0.70
CA SER A 1032 -23.01 37.33 0.54
C SER A 1032 -21.63 37.03 -0.07
N CYS A 1033 -21.03 35.88 0.23
CA CYS A 1033 -19.76 35.43 -0.33
C CYS A 1033 -19.59 33.91 -0.21
N ALA A 1034 -18.95 33.27 -1.19
CA ALA A 1034 -18.71 31.83 -1.17
C ALA A 1034 -17.92 31.38 0.08
N PHE A 1035 -18.55 30.61 0.94
CA PHE A 1035 -18.00 30.11 2.20
C PHE A 1035 -18.43 28.65 2.39
N ARG A 1036 -17.48 27.71 2.43
CA ARG A 1036 -17.78 26.29 2.63
C ARG A 1036 -16.90 25.72 3.74
N ILE A 1037 -17.54 25.14 4.74
CA ILE A 1037 -16.92 24.25 5.72
C ILE A 1037 -16.75 22.89 5.03
N GLY A 1038 -15.53 22.34 4.99
CA GLY A 1038 -15.26 21.08 4.31
C GLY A 1038 -15.62 19.86 5.18
N ASN A 1039 -15.80 18.68 4.57
CA ASN A 1039 -16.09 17.44 5.31
C ASN A 1039 -15.02 17.14 6.40
N LYS A 1040 -13.75 17.49 6.16
CA LYS A 1040 -12.67 17.39 7.16
C LYS A 1040 -12.86 18.37 8.33
N ASP A 1041 -13.34 19.60 8.05
CA ASP A 1041 -13.65 20.58 9.09
C ASP A 1041 -14.87 20.14 9.92
N VAL A 1042 -15.91 19.57 9.29
CA VAL A 1042 -17.08 18.99 9.99
C VAL A 1042 -16.66 17.85 10.91
N GLN A 1043 -15.83 16.92 10.44
CA GLN A 1043 -15.30 15.81 11.27
C GLN A 1043 -14.43 16.31 12.43
N ALA A 1044 -13.68 17.41 12.24
CA ALA A 1044 -12.90 18.02 13.32
C ALA A 1044 -13.81 18.72 14.35
N LEU A 1045 -14.85 19.43 13.91
CA LEU A 1045 -15.87 20.05 14.76
C LEU A 1045 -16.62 19.00 15.60
N GLU A 1046 -17.08 17.94 14.95
CA GLU A 1046 -17.75 16.80 15.59
C GLU A 1046 -16.88 16.24 16.72
N LYS A 1047 -15.68 15.73 16.41
CA LYS A 1047 -14.71 15.21 17.39
C LYS A 1047 -14.45 16.18 18.55
N LEU A 1048 -14.19 17.45 18.24
CA LEU A 1048 -13.88 18.48 19.23
C LEU A 1048 -15.05 18.65 20.22
N THR A 1049 -16.29 18.72 19.72
CA THR A 1049 -17.47 18.86 20.59
C THR A 1049 -17.77 17.61 21.40
N SER A 1050 -17.70 16.43 20.79
CA SER A 1050 -17.92 15.14 21.47
C SER A 1050 -16.95 14.93 22.62
N VAL A 1051 -15.65 15.19 22.39
CA VAL A 1051 -14.63 15.06 23.45
C VAL A 1051 -14.84 16.10 24.55
N ILE A 1052 -15.17 17.36 24.25
CA ILE A 1052 -15.44 18.38 25.30
C ILE A 1052 -16.61 17.95 26.21
N ILE A 1053 -17.67 17.37 25.65
CA ILE A 1053 -18.84 16.92 26.41
C ILE A 1053 -18.50 15.68 27.26
N ASP A 1054 -17.77 14.68 26.73
CA ASP A 1054 -17.33 13.50 27.51
C ASP A 1054 -16.27 13.88 28.59
N CYS A 1055 -15.51 14.96 28.37
CA CYS A 1055 -14.70 15.61 29.41
C CYS A 1055 -15.52 16.35 30.50
N GLY A 1056 -16.85 16.35 30.43
CA GLY A 1056 -17.73 17.03 31.39
C GLY A 1056 -17.88 18.55 31.16
N GLY A 1057 -17.70 19.04 29.93
CA GLY A 1057 -18.20 20.34 29.49
C GLY A 1057 -19.68 20.27 29.11
N ASP A 1058 -20.37 21.41 29.07
CA ASP A 1058 -21.77 21.48 28.59
C ASP A 1058 -21.87 21.77 27.07
N GLU A 1059 -23.08 21.70 26.52
CA GLU A 1059 -23.31 21.91 25.08
C GLU A 1059 -22.97 23.34 24.62
N SER A 1060 -23.15 24.36 25.48
CA SER A 1060 -22.77 25.74 25.15
C SER A 1060 -21.25 25.88 25.16
N GLU A 1061 -20.55 25.34 26.17
CA GLU A 1061 -19.09 25.31 26.20
C GLU A 1061 -18.50 24.59 24.96
N ALA A 1062 -19.05 23.43 24.59
CA ALA A 1062 -18.63 22.68 23.41
C ALA A 1062 -18.89 23.47 22.11
N LEU A 1063 -20.09 24.04 21.95
CA LEU A 1063 -20.46 24.84 20.77
C LEU A 1063 -19.61 26.11 20.66
N ILE A 1064 -19.43 26.87 21.75
CA ILE A 1064 -18.60 28.08 21.79
C ILE A 1064 -17.15 27.72 21.46
N CYS A 1065 -16.60 26.67 22.05
CA CYS A 1065 -15.22 26.23 21.78
C CYS A 1065 -15.05 25.83 20.31
N ALA A 1066 -15.95 25.03 19.74
CA ALA A 1066 -15.88 24.67 18.32
C ALA A 1066 -16.02 25.89 17.40
N PHE A 1067 -16.85 26.85 17.78
CA PHE A 1067 -17.03 28.09 17.05
C PHE A 1067 -15.75 28.95 17.07
N THR A 1068 -15.14 29.18 18.23
CA THR A 1068 -13.93 30.01 18.35
C THR A 1068 -12.65 29.31 17.86
N SER A 1069 -12.49 28.02 18.13
CA SER A 1069 -11.29 27.24 17.79
C SER A 1069 -11.15 26.91 16.30
N LYS A 1070 -12.27 26.83 15.56
CA LYS A 1070 -12.24 26.38 14.14
C LYS A 1070 -13.08 27.23 13.18
N ILE A 1071 -14.32 27.60 13.54
CA ILE A 1071 -15.20 28.34 12.61
C ILE A 1071 -14.80 29.82 12.47
N VAL A 1072 -14.48 30.52 13.56
CA VAL A 1072 -14.03 31.93 13.53
C VAL A 1072 -12.79 32.13 12.66
N PRO A 1073 -11.71 31.32 12.77
CA PRO A 1073 -10.58 31.37 11.83
C PRO A 1073 -10.95 31.21 10.35
N LEU A 1074 -11.96 30.40 10.03
CA LEU A 1074 -12.45 30.23 8.66
C LEU A 1074 -13.31 31.43 8.22
N LEU A 1075 -14.12 32.02 9.10
CA LEU A 1075 -14.95 33.20 8.82
C LEU A 1075 -14.12 34.47 8.58
N LYS A 1076 -13.04 34.69 9.35
CA LYS A 1076 -12.11 35.84 9.16
C LYS A 1076 -11.45 35.87 7.78
N ASN A 1077 -11.50 34.76 7.03
CA ASN A 1077 -10.98 34.68 5.66
C ASN A 1077 -11.96 35.10 4.57
N THR A 1078 -13.23 35.25 4.89
CA THR A 1078 -14.25 35.62 3.90
C THR A 1078 -14.03 37.04 3.36
N ALA A 1079 -14.38 37.26 2.09
CA ALA A 1079 -14.42 38.60 1.52
C ALA A 1079 -15.39 39.52 2.27
N LEU A 1080 -16.46 38.94 2.86
CA LEU A 1080 -17.41 39.63 3.73
C LEU A 1080 -16.73 40.22 4.97
N TYR A 1081 -15.91 39.45 5.70
CA TYR A 1081 -15.20 39.93 6.88
C TYR A 1081 -14.20 41.05 6.58
N ARG A 1082 -13.54 41.00 5.41
CA ARG A 1082 -12.46 41.91 5.01
C ARG A 1082 -12.94 43.28 4.46
N GLY A 1083 -14.24 43.52 4.36
CA GLY A 1083 -14.81 44.82 3.95
C GLY A 1083 -14.91 45.82 5.11
N GLU A 1084 -15.11 47.12 4.81
CA GLU A 1084 -15.10 48.24 5.77
C GLU A 1084 -16.09 48.09 6.96
N ASN A 1085 -17.13 47.25 6.83
CA ASN A 1085 -18.09 46.94 7.89
C ASN A 1085 -18.25 45.42 8.11
N GLY A 1086 -17.27 44.62 7.70
CA GLY A 1086 -17.36 43.16 7.60
C GLY A 1086 -17.57 42.45 8.95
N GLY A 1087 -16.70 42.71 9.92
CA GLY A 1087 -16.80 42.15 11.27
C GLY A 1087 -18.13 42.46 11.95
N ALA A 1088 -18.60 43.72 11.86
CA ALA A 1088 -19.90 44.13 12.38
C ALA A 1088 -21.09 43.42 11.68
N THR A 1089 -20.97 43.15 10.38
CA THR A 1089 -22.00 42.46 9.60
C THR A 1089 -22.11 40.98 10.00
N LEU A 1090 -20.97 40.29 10.14
CA LEU A 1090 -20.92 38.91 10.62
C LEU A 1090 -21.35 38.76 12.09
N SER A 1091 -20.95 39.71 12.94
CA SER A 1091 -21.45 39.81 14.32
C SER A 1091 -22.99 39.89 14.33
N GLY A 1092 -23.56 40.81 13.55
CA GLY A 1092 -25.03 40.99 13.41
C GLY A 1092 -25.78 39.83 12.71
N MET A 1093 -25.07 38.86 12.11
CA MET A 1093 -25.65 37.59 11.64
C MET A 1093 -25.67 36.57 12.77
N ILE A 1094 -24.54 36.35 13.44
CA ILE A 1094 -24.40 35.41 14.57
C ILE A 1094 -25.34 35.80 15.72
N GLU A 1095 -25.50 37.09 15.98
CA GLU A 1095 -26.45 37.68 16.94
C GLU A 1095 -27.90 37.22 16.76
N LYS A 1096 -28.34 36.99 15.51
CA LYS A 1096 -29.70 36.57 15.20
C LYS A 1096 -29.92 35.06 15.30
N LEU A 1097 -28.83 34.27 15.24
CA LEU A 1097 -28.89 32.81 15.19
C LEU A 1097 -28.65 32.18 16.57
N PHE A 1098 -27.68 32.70 17.33
CA PHE A 1098 -27.27 32.11 18.61
C PHE A 1098 -27.93 32.78 19.84
N GLY A 1099 -28.17 34.11 19.81
CA GLY A 1099 -28.80 34.86 20.91
C GLY A 1099 -27.80 35.44 21.93
N ASP A 1100 -28.23 36.43 22.72
CA ASP A 1100 -27.30 37.31 23.46
C ASP A 1100 -26.41 36.64 24.52
N GLU A 1101 -26.84 35.53 25.13
CA GLU A 1101 -26.15 34.92 26.28
C GLU A 1101 -24.83 34.22 25.89
N ASP A 1102 -24.80 33.41 24.84
CA ASP A 1102 -23.60 32.69 24.37
C ASP A 1102 -22.58 33.61 23.64
N ILE A 1103 -23.05 34.75 23.13
CA ILE A 1103 -22.36 35.47 22.04
C ILE A 1103 -21.21 36.37 22.49
N THR A 1104 -21.12 36.75 23.77
CA THR A 1104 -20.10 37.72 24.23
C THR A 1104 -18.66 37.23 23.96
N PHE A 1105 -18.39 35.93 24.10
CA PHE A 1105 -17.08 35.34 23.77
C PHE A 1105 -16.84 35.27 22.26
N ILE A 1106 -17.85 34.88 21.47
CA ILE A 1106 -17.76 34.80 20.01
C ILE A 1106 -17.54 36.19 19.38
N ARG A 1107 -18.27 37.22 19.84
CA ARG A 1107 -18.03 38.64 19.50
C ARG A 1107 -16.60 39.05 19.82
N LYS A 1108 -16.05 38.65 20.96
CA LYS A 1108 -14.67 39.00 21.36
C LYS A 1108 -13.62 38.34 20.46
N ALA A 1109 -13.82 37.08 20.06
CA ALA A 1109 -12.94 36.36 19.12
C ALA A 1109 -13.06 36.83 17.66
N LEU A 1110 -14.15 37.51 17.30
CA LEU A 1110 -14.35 38.11 15.97
C LEU A 1110 -13.89 39.56 15.86
N ASN A 1111 -13.82 40.32 16.97
CA ASN A 1111 -13.46 41.73 16.97
C ASN A 1111 -12.05 42.02 17.53
N GLY A 1112 -11.34 41.00 17.99
CA GLY A 1112 -9.93 41.05 18.40
C GLY A 1112 -9.18 39.80 17.95
#